data_AF-A0A820A8H4-F1
#
_entry.id   AF-A0A820A8H4-F1
#
_cell.length_a   1.000
_cell.length_b   1.000
_cell.length_c   1.000
_cell.angle_alpha   90.00
_cell.angle_beta   90.00
_cell.angle_gamma   90.00
#
_symmetry.space_group_name_H-M   'P 1'
#
loop_
_entity.id
_entity.type
_entity.pdbx_description
1 polymer ?
#
loop_
_entity_poly.entity_id
_entity_poly.type
_entity_poly.pdbx_seq_one_letter_code
_entity_poly.pdbx_strand_id
1 'polypeptide(L)'
;KVEGLSENILKQIIKKCLIDYQKESLKNFKINIDDLILKLVDIFKYQVGLLNEFGHNSFRFIHRTFQEYLAAKNIIYAYGIQRSENIIYENIKNKIGIPNWRVPLSMTFGILSKSTLLFNNIITKLLNNEQSSSDIQSSIVLIPFVIIDSLNDIYFSSKEIEYESIQKLADMLLFDYKNMFGFSKLNEHQKLIHSYFLKIKIKYYKIIQEWFIKKLNYDEESINACANIIYQLKWYSTKFHEIFLKNLHNDSNIWNWPIDSILRFYSNEIKHETILIQLKFKDTINKNPQIIKYISKNKDWLCLITALYGGYKNYNIQTTITEYYELAQFLNLTDMERTPFLFYYQNIWDKDDTAYNMAVRADKLYNEKHWNDKPIFDKVEIYKESFLTNKILELLYEEKSPIELIEELRKYAKSQILNISEKTEVLIALVALGDYDFINVILNESENVIIKSFRNRIDQLIYVLKDPIARWSSYIDKYLFSIYNKVKINLNFSDYCKIYFSLIVNSGGLPIDTKRLAEAMDNVEDKCNLYAEYFACKITGATNDTLHTIAEISDMFVKSEKMDQIIKPFLKINDAVQIYKPIRAYPWAIDIFIFKSNNNDDIPIAFFNCLENINTNIAFVVDAISKFFLKKGYFHRNPELISLIILLHFGIMSKNLNSTEIYKNLLPELLDTPNKKEFLFEKIQSMSNPYYKS
;
A
#
# COMPACT_ATOMS: atom_id res chain seq x y z
N LYS A 1 19.47 9.71 38.41
CA LYS A 1 20.07 10.69 37.47
C LYS A 1 21.30 10.03 36.85
N VAL A 2 21.47 10.14 35.53
CA VAL A 2 22.57 9.52 34.75
C VAL A 2 23.58 10.59 34.35
N GLU A 3 24.02 11.39 35.32
CA GLU A 3 25.10 12.37 35.15
C GLU A 3 26.02 12.25 36.37
N GLY A 4 27.31 12.55 36.19
CA GLY A 4 28.30 12.44 37.26
C GLY A 4 27.85 13.27 38.47
N LEU A 5 27.73 12.63 39.63
CA LEU A 5 27.40 13.32 40.87
C LEU A 5 28.70 13.73 41.54
N SER A 6 28.84 15.00 41.91
CA SER A 6 29.96 15.38 42.75
C SER A 6 29.89 14.66 44.09
N GLU A 7 31.04 14.39 44.72
CA GLU A 7 31.12 13.71 46.01
C GLU A 7 30.22 14.37 47.06
N ASN A 8 30.20 15.70 47.10
CA ASN A 8 29.39 16.47 48.03
C ASN A 8 27.89 16.27 47.77
N ILE A 9 27.47 16.22 46.51
CA ILE A 9 26.06 15.96 46.16
C ILE A 9 25.70 14.52 46.52
N LEU A 10 26.57 13.54 46.25
CA LEU A 10 26.35 12.15 46.62
C LEU A 10 26.23 11.99 48.15
N LYS A 11 27.14 12.59 48.92
CA LYS A 11 27.10 12.62 50.39
C LYS A 11 25.82 13.26 50.91
N GLN A 12 25.37 14.38 50.32
CA GLN A 12 24.12 15.04 50.69
C GLN A 12 22.88 14.15 50.41
N ILE A 13 22.85 13.46 49.27
CA ILE A 13 21.76 12.52 48.94
C ILE A 13 21.74 11.36 49.95
N ILE A 14 22.89 10.74 50.22
CA ILE A 14 23.00 9.64 51.20
C ILE A 14 22.59 10.14 52.59
N LYS A 15 23.06 11.33 53.01
CA LYS A 15 22.69 11.97 54.28
C LYS A 15 21.19 12.13 54.42
N LYS A 16 20.53 12.68 53.40
CA LYS A 16 19.07 12.84 53.37
C LYS A 16 18.38 11.49 53.50
N CYS A 17 18.78 10.49 52.71
CA CYS A 17 18.18 9.15 52.77
C CYS A 17 18.38 8.45 54.12
N LEU A 18 19.54 8.63 54.77
CA LEU A 18 19.81 8.06 56.10
C LEU A 18 19.01 8.76 57.20
N ILE A 19 18.84 10.08 57.11
CA ILE A 19 17.98 10.86 58.02
C ILE A 19 16.52 10.41 57.86
N ASP A 20 16.04 10.29 56.64
CA ASP A 20 14.66 9.86 56.36
C ASP A 20 14.44 8.40 56.80
N TYR A 21 15.43 7.50 56.56
CA TYR A 21 15.42 6.14 57.09
C TYR A 21 15.35 6.11 58.63
N GLN A 22 16.13 6.94 59.32
CA GLN A 22 16.10 7.03 60.78
C GLN A 22 14.74 7.52 61.31
N LYS A 23 14.08 8.44 60.61
CA LYS A 23 12.74 8.94 60.97
C LYS A 23 11.66 7.88 60.79
N GLU A 24 11.75 7.07 59.74
CA GLU A 24 10.73 6.07 59.41
C GLU A 24 10.97 4.71 60.09
N SER A 25 12.21 4.37 60.46
CA SER A 25 12.49 3.10 61.15
C SER A 25 12.12 3.19 62.64
N LEU A 26 11.29 2.27 63.13
CA LEU A 26 10.90 2.13 64.55
C LEU A 26 12.08 1.79 65.50
N LYS A 27 13.32 1.72 65.00
CA LYS A 27 14.51 1.42 65.79
C LYS A 27 15.30 2.71 66.03
N ASN A 28 15.35 3.14 67.29
CA ASN A 28 16.19 4.26 67.76
C ASN A 28 17.68 3.93 67.62
N PHE A 29 18.23 4.06 66.42
CA PHE A 29 19.67 3.97 66.19
C PHE A 29 20.30 5.37 66.28
N LYS A 30 21.03 5.64 67.38
CA LYS A 30 21.99 6.76 67.46
C LYS A 30 23.24 6.40 66.65
N ILE A 31 23.17 6.53 65.33
CA ILE A 31 24.33 6.36 64.44
C ILE A 31 24.82 7.75 64.01
N ASN A 32 26.12 7.98 64.10
CA ASN A 32 26.76 9.14 63.48
C ASN A 32 26.65 9.01 61.95
N ILE A 33 25.73 9.79 61.37
CA ILE A 33 25.37 9.72 59.95
C ILE A 33 26.58 10.06 59.06
N ASP A 34 27.42 11.01 59.49
CA ASP A 34 28.55 11.48 58.68
C ASP A 34 29.66 10.42 58.57
N ASP A 35 29.95 9.69 59.65
CA ASP A 35 30.90 8.56 59.63
C ASP A 35 30.38 7.40 58.78
N LEU A 36 29.08 7.14 58.82
CA LEU A 36 28.45 6.08 58.04
C LEU A 36 28.47 6.41 56.53
N ILE A 37 28.27 7.68 56.17
CA ILE A 37 28.35 8.12 54.77
C ILE A 37 29.75 7.87 54.20
N LEU A 38 30.80 8.24 54.94
CA LEU A 38 32.18 8.02 54.52
C LEU A 38 32.46 6.54 54.31
N LYS A 39 32.09 5.70 55.29
CA LYS A 39 32.24 4.24 55.19
C LYS A 39 31.46 3.64 54.02
N LEU A 40 30.23 4.10 53.76
CA LEU A 40 29.43 3.61 52.64
C LEU A 40 30.05 3.97 51.29
N VAL A 41 30.55 5.20 51.14
CA VAL A 41 31.26 5.63 49.92
C VAL A 41 32.51 4.78 49.72
N ASP A 42 33.31 4.55 50.77
CA ASP A 42 34.51 3.72 50.70
C ASP A 42 34.20 2.25 50.38
N ILE A 43 33.14 1.68 50.95
CA ILE A 43 32.67 0.33 50.62
C ILE A 43 32.28 0.26 49.14
N PHE A 44 31.44 1.18 48.66
CA PHE A 44 30.99 1.18 47.27
C PHE A 44 32.11 1.46 46.26
N LYS A 45 33.13 2.23 46.66
CA LYS A 45 34.28 2.58 45.81
C LYS A 45 35.34 1.47 45.81
N TYR A 46 35.84 1.08 46.98
CA TYR A 46 37.05 0.26 47.11
C TYR A 46 36.79 -1.22 47.38
N GLN A 47 35.67 -1.56 48.02
CA GLN A 47 35.40 -2.96 48.39
C GLN A 47 34.51 -3.67 47.38
N VAL A 48 33.43 -3.01 46.94
CA VAL A 48 32.47 -3.60 46.00
C VAL A 48 32.73 -3.17 44.56
N GLY A 49 33.52 -2.11 44.34
CA GLY A 49 33.86 -1.63 42.99
C GLY A 49 32.63 -1.23 42.18
N LEU A 50 31.63 -0.61 42.81
CA LEU A 50 30.38 -0.20 42.16
C LEU A 50 30.41 1.26 41.70
N LEU A 51 31.24 2.11 42.32
CA LEU A 51 31.43 3.51 41.96
C LEU A 51 32.84 3.71 41.39
N ASN A 52 32.94 4.32 40.21
CA ASN A 52 34.21 4.83 39.68
C ASN A 52 34.27 6.34 39.83
N GLU A 53 35.48 6.84 40.03
CA GLU A 53 35.78 8.26 40.00
C GLU A 53 36.03 8.67 38.54
N PHE A 54 35.29 9.67 38.07
CA PHE A 54 35.37 10.21 36.71
C PHE A 54 35.66 11.72 36.83
N GLY A 55 36.92 12.13 36.67
CA GLY A 55 37.35 13.53 36.91
C GLY A 55 37.49 13.88 38.40
N HIS A 56 37.75 15.15 38.73
CA HIS A 56 37.92 15.60 40.11
C HIS A 56 36.61 15.54 40.92
N ASN A 57 36.52 14.61 41.87
CA ASN A 57 35.44 14.48 42.84
C ASN A 57 34.05 14.20 42.22
N SER A 58 33.96 13.54 41.06
CA SER A 58 32.68 13.08 40.51
C SER A 58 32.61 11.56 40.38
N PHE A 59 31.48 11.00 40.80
CA PHE A 59 31.24 9.56 40.82
C PHE A 59 30.17 9.14 39.83
N ARG A 60 30.38 7.97 39.21
CA ARG A 60 29.39 7.25 38.41
C ARG A 60 29.43 5.78 38.75
N PHE A 61 28.28 5.10 38.73
CA PHE A 61 28.32 3.64 38.87
C PHE A 61 28.97 3.03 37.64
N ILE A 62 29.85 2.04 37.87
CA ILE A 62 30.63 1.36 36.82
C ILE A 62 29.71 0.61 35.85
N HIS A 63 28.67 -0.04 36.37
CA HIS A 63 27.73 -0.81 35.57
C HIS A 63 26.34 -0.18 35.57
N ARG A 64 25.87 0.21 34.38
CA ARG A 64 24.51 0.70 34.14
C ARG A 64 23.45 -0.27 34.65
N THR A 65 23.68 -1.58 34.49
CA THR A 65 22.80 -2.66 34.98
C THR A 65 22.55 -2.60 36.49
N PHE A 66 23.54 -2.19 37.28
CA PHE A 66 23.37 -2.05 38.74
C PHE A 66 22.49 -0.84 39.08
N GLN A 67 22.64 0.27 38.35
CA GLN A 67 21.73 1.42 38.49
C GLN A 67 20.30 1.05 38.14
N GLU A 68 20.12 0.28 37.05
CA GLU A 68 18.82 -0.21 36.60
C GLU A 68 18.18 -1.14 37.62
N TYR A 69 18.96 -2.03 38.25
CA TYR A 69 18.51 -2.88 39.35
C TYR A 69 18.09 -2.08 40.59
N LEU A 70 18.87 -1.09 41.00
CA LEU A 70 18.50 -0.21 42.13
C LEU A 70 17.24 0.59 41.81
N ALA A 71 17.12 1.09 40.58
CA ALA A 71 15.92 1.78 40.12
C ALA A 71 14.69 0.87 40.17
N ALA A 72 14.83 -0.39 39.75
CA ALA A 72 13.79 -1.41 39.85
C ALA A 72 13.36 -1.67 41.31
N LYS A 73 14.34 -1.91 42.20
CA LYS A 73 14.07 -2.07 43.65
C LYS A 73 13.38 -0.86 44.25
N ASN A 74 13.76 0.34 43.84
CA ASN A 74 13.14 1.58 44.31
C ASN A 74 11.72 1.80 43.74
N ILE A 75 11.18 0.92 42.89
CA ILE A 75 9.73 0.91 42.60
C ILE A 75 8.99 0.18 43.73
N ILE A 76 9.55 -0.93 44.20
CA ILE A 76 8.94 -1.88 45.13
C ILE A 76 9.17 -1.46 46.60
N TYR A 77 10.34 -0.93 46.90
CA TYR A 77 10.79 -0.62 48.25
C TYR A 77 11.05 0.88 48.42
N ALA A 78 10.73 1.42 49.59
CA ALA A 78 11.29 2.67 50.10
C ALA A 78 12.01 2.35 51.40
N TYR A 79 13.26 2.79 51.55
CA TYR A 79 14.02 2.63 52.80
C TYR A 79 14.10 1.16 53.29
N GLY A 80 14.10 0.20 52.36
CA GLY A 80 14.11 -1.24 52.68
C GLY A 80 12.77 -1.84 53.10
N ILE A 81 11.71 -1.02 53.20
CA ILE A 81 10.34 -1.44 53.51
C ILE A 81 9.56 -1.57 52.19
N GLN A 82 8.82 -2.67 52.03
CA GLN A 82 7.98 -2.88 50.86
C GLN A 82 6.84 -1.85 50.86
N ARG A 83 6.66 -1.17 49.73
CA ARG A 83 5.57 -0.20 49.55
C ARG A 83 4.23 -0.92 49.43
N SER A 84 3.15 -0.18 49.67
CA SER A 84 1.81 -0.69 49.42
C SER A 84 1.58 -0.94 47.93
N GLU A 85 0.69 -1.88 47.62
CA GLU A 85 0.33 -2.28 46.26
C GLU A 85 -0.03 -1.07 45.38
N ASN A 86 -0.84 -0.14 45.90
CA ASN A 86 -1.26 1.07 45.19
C ASN A 86 -0.08 1.97 44.80
N ILE A 87 0.90 2.13 45.69
CA ILE A 87 2.07 2.98 45.42
C ILE A 87 2.98 2.30 44.39
N ILE A 88 3.13 0.97 44.44
CA ILE A 88 3.91 0.23 43.44
C ILE A 88 3.26 0.37 42.06
N TYR A 89 1.94 0.16 41.98
CA TYR A 89 1.15 0.32 40.76
C TYR A 89 1.33 1.70 40.13
N GLU A 90 1.12 2.78 40.90
CA GLU A 90 1.29 4.16 40.39
C GLU A 90 2.73 4.44 39.96
N ASN A 91 3.71 3.89 40.69
CA ASN A 91 5.11 4.03 40.32
C ASN A 91 5.47 3.33 39.01
N ILE A 92 4.84 2.21 38.68
CA ILE A 92 5.00 1.52 37.39
C ILE A 92 4.33 2.34 36.31
N LYS A 93 3.06 2.71 36.52
CA LYS A 93 2.25 3.48 35.57
C LYS A 93 2.93 4.77 35.13
N ASN A 94 3.46 5.56 36.07
CA ASN A 94 4.10 6.84 35.79
C ASN A 94 5.46 6.71 35.06
N LYS A 95 6.05 5.52 35.01
CA LYS A 95 7.38 5.30 34.42
C LYS A 95 7.33 4.59 33.08
N ILE A 96 6.19 3.98 32.72
CA ILE A 96 6.10 3.11 31.56
C ILE A 96 6.26 3.84 30.22
N GLY A 97 5.86 5.11 30.17
CA GLY A 97 6.05 6.00 29.03
C GLY A 97 7.48 6.51 28.84
N ILE A 98 8.40 6.19 29.75
CA ILE A 98 9.75 6.76 29.75
C ILE A 98 10.73 5.70 29.23
N PRO A 99 11.37 5.89 28.04
CA PRO A 99 12.22 4.87 27.41
C PRO A 99 13.33 4.31 28.31
N ASN A 100 13.95 5.19 29.11
CA ASN A 100 15.03 4.81 30.04
C ASN A 100 14.57 3.89 31.19
N TRP A 101 13.27 3.75 31.41
CA TRP A 101 12.70 2.89 32.45
C TRP A 101 12.32 1.49 31.96
N ARG A 102 12.43 1.18 30.65
CA ARG A 102 12.08 -0.14 30.12
C ARG A 102 12.81 -1.30 30.81
N VAL A 103 14.14 -1.22 30.92
CA VAL A 103 14.96 -2.25 31.59
C VAL A 103 14.69 -2.30 33.10
N PRO A 104 14.69 -1.17 33.85
CA PRO A 104 14.29 -1.19 35.26
C PRO A 104 12.89 -1.76 35.52
N LEU A 105 11.90 -1.44 34.68
CA LEU A 105 10.54 -1.99 34.81
C LEU A 105 10.52 -3.49 34.55
N SER A 106 11.28 -3.96 33.57
CA SER A 106 11.41 -5.41 33.33
C SER A 106 11.99 -6.15 34.53
N MET A 107 13.08 -5.63 35.10
CA MET A 107 13.64 -6.14 36.35
C MET A 107 12.66 -6.04 37.52
N THR A 108 11.83 -4.98 37.56
CA THR A 108 10.80 -4.82 38.59
C THR A 108 9.79 -5.95 38.54
N PHE A 109 9.30 -6.32 37.35
CA PHE A 109 8.39 -7.46 37.20
C PHE A 109 9.05 -8.78 37.61
N GLY A 110 10.33 -8.98 37.25
CA GLY A 110 11.09 -10.16 37.70
C GLY A 110 11.32 -10.23 39.21
N ILE A 111 11.48 -9.10 39.89
CA ILE A 111 11.58 -9.06 41.36
C ILE A 111 10.21 -9.28 42.00
N LEU A 112 9.17 -8.60 41.50
CA LEU A 112 7.80 -8.72 42.01
C LEU A 112 7.28 -10.16 41.91
N SER A 113 7.58 -10.86 40.81
CA SER A 113 7.10 -12.23 40.56
C SER A 113 7.52 -13.24 41.63
N LYS A 114 8.56 -12.94 42.43
CA LYS A 114 8.95 -13.74 43.61
C LYS A 114 7.90 -13.70 44.73
N SER A 115 7.09 -12.64 44.80
CA SER A 115 5.95 -12.50 45.70
C SER A 115 4.66 -12.70 44.91
N THR A 116 4.22 -13.95 44.82
CA THR A 116 3.11 -14.38 43.97
C THR A 116 1.83 -13.56 44.15
N LEU A 117 1.37 -13.36 45.39
CA LEU A 117 0.14 -12.60 45.67
C LEU A 117 0.24 -11.14 45.20
N LEU A 118 1.31 -10.44 45.59
CA LEU A 118 1.51 -9.02 45.26
C LEU A 118 1.64 -8.82 43.76
N PHE A 119 2.41 -9.68 43.09
CA PHE A 119 2.58 -9.63 41.64
C PHE A 119 1.26 -9.82 40.91
N ASN A 120 0.48 -10.83 41.29
CA ASN A 120 -0.81 -11.11 40.66
C ASN A 120 -1.77 -9.94 40.80
N ASN A 121 -1.85 -9.31 41.98
CA ASN A 121 -2.69 -8.13 42.17
C ASN A 121 -2.25 -6.96 41.29
N ILE A 122 -0.95 -6.66 41.25
CA ILE A 122 -0.40 -5.56 40.44
C ILE A 122 -0.63 -5.81 38.94
N ILE A 123 -0.34 -7.02 38.45
CA ILE A 123 -0.53 -7.37 37.04
C ILE A 123 -2.01 -7.33 36.68
N THR A 124 -2.87 -7.93 37.49
CA THR A 124 -4.32 -7.90 37.26
C THR A 124 -4.83 -6.46 37.22
N LYS A 125 -4.34 -5.60 38.12
CA LYS A 125 -4.68 -4.18 38.14
C LYS A 125 -4.15 -3.44 36.90
N LEU A 126 -2.92 -3.71 36.46
CA LEU A 126 -2.36 -3.12 35.23
C LEU A 126 -3.13 -3.53 33.97
N LEU A 127 -3.53 -4.79 33.88
CA LEU A 127 -4.24 -5.34 32.73
C LEU A 127 -5.74 -5.01 32.73
N ASN A 128 -6.36 -4.73 33.89
CA ASN A 128 -7.80 -4.46 33.99
C ASN A 128 -8.18 -2.98 34.01
N ASN A 129 -7.29 -2.05 34.39
CA ASN A 129 -7.62 -0.62 34.53
C ASN A 129 -7.80 0.13 33.19
N GLU A 130 -8.03 -0.58 32.09
CA GLU A 130 -8.19 -0.05 30.73
C GLU A 130 -9.62 0.44 30.42
N GLN A 131 -10.64 0.01 31.19
CA GLN A 131 -12.03 0.23 30.78
C GLN A 131 -12.66 1.57 31.21
N SER A 132 -11.99 2.40 32.01
CA SER A 132 -12.66 3.51 32.72
C SER A 132 -12.28 4.94 32.34
N SER A 133 -11.38 5.18 31.36
CA SER A 133 -11.04 6.55 30.96
C SER A 133 -11.14 6.77 29.45
N SER A 134 -12.08 7.63 29.05
CA SER A 134 -12.25 8.19 27.71
C SER A 134 -11.05 9.01 27.20
N ASP A 135 -10.04 9.23 28.05
CA ASP A 135 -8.77 9.86 27.69
C ASP A 135 -7.69 8.79 27.53
N ILE A 136 -7.43 8.40 26.28
CA ILE A 136 -6.36 7.48 25.89
C ILE A 136 -5.01 8.15 26.23
N GLN A 137 -4.48 7.90 27.42
CA GLN A 137 -3.08 8.20 27.71
C GLN A 137 -2.21 7.22 26.93
N SER A 138 -1.36 7.76 26.04
CA SER A 138 -0.39 7.07 25.19
C SER A 138 0.55 6.08 25.91
N SER A 139 0.62 6.13 27.24
CA SER A 139 1.41 5.22 28.07
C SER A 139 0.81 3.81 28.21
N ILE A 140 -0.49 3.61 27.98
CA ILE A 140 -1.18 2.33 28.20
C ILE A 140 -0.74 1.28 27.15
N VAL A 141 -0.53 1.71 25.92
CA VAL A 141 -0.03 0.89 24.79
C VAL A 141 1.32 0.23 25.10
N LEU A 142 2.12 0.82 26.00
CA LEU A 142 3.46 0.32 26.33
C LEU A 142 3.46 -0.78 27.40
N ILE A 143 2.36 -0.96 28.13
CA ILE A 143 2.20 -2.01 29.15
C ILE A 143 2.48 -3.41 28.59
N PRO A 144 1.80 -3.87 27.52
CA PRO A 144 2.02 -5.20 27.00
C PRO A 144 3.48 -5.41 26.57
N PHE A 145 4.11 -4.42 25.94
CA PHE A 145 5.49 -4.52 25.48
C PHE A 145 6.49 -4.76 26.63
N VAL A 146 6.38 -4.01 27.72
CA VAL A 146 7.30 -4.15 28.86
C VAL A 146 7.06 -5.48 29.59
N ILE A 147 5.80 -5.89 29.79
CA ILE A 147 5.49 -7.15 30.47
C ILE A 147 5.97 -8.34 29.61
N ILE A 148 5.73 -8.33 28.30
CA ILE A 148 6.14 -9.41 27.41
C ILE A 148 7.67 -9.57 27.36
N ASP A 149 8.41 -8.46 27.33
CA ASP A 149 9.88 -8.50 27.43
C ASP A 149 10.37 -9.14 28.73
N SER A 150 9.54 -9.10 29.78
CA SER A 150 9.85 -9.61 31.12
C SER A 150 9.37 -11.03 31.36
N LEU A 151 8.62 -11.65 30.42
CA LEU A 151 7.98 -12.95 30.64
C LEU A 151 8.97 -14.06 30.99
N ASN A 152 10.24 -13.95 30.55
CA ASN A 152 11.28 -14.92 30.89
C ASN A 152 11.67 -14.90 32.38
N ASP A 153 11.53 -13.75 33.03
CA ASP A 153 11.90 -13.53 34.42
C ASP A 153 10.68 -13.52 35.37
N ILE A 154 9.48 -13.68 34.83
CA ILE A 154 8.22 -13.74 35.59
C ILE A 154 7.91 -15.19 35.97
N TYR A 155 7.69 -15.41 37.27
CA TYR A 155 7.11 -16.63 37.82
C TYR A 155 5.64 -16.41 38.16
N PHE A 156 4.75 -17.10 37.44
CA PHE A 156 3.33 -17.11 37.75
C PHE A 156 3.04 -18.09 38.89
N SER A 157 2.09 -17.74 39.76
CA SER A 157 1.74 -18.58 40.91
C SER A 157 0.91 -19.81 40.55
N SER A 158 0.18 -19.75 39.43
CA SER A 158 -0.60 -20.87 38.88
C SER A 158 -0.65 -20.78 37.36
N LYS A 159 -0.94 -21.91 36.70
CA LYS A 159 -1.16 -21.97 35.25
C LYS A 159 -2.39 -21.18 34.80
N GLU A 160 -3.39 -21.05 35.66
CA GLU A 160 -4.61 -20.28 35.36
C GLU A 160 -4.31 -18.79 35.24
N ILE A 161 -3.50 -18.25 36.16
CA ILE A 161 -3.12 -16.84 36.15
C ILE A 161 -2.16 -16.56 34.99
N GLU A 162 -1.25 -17.49 34.69
CA GLU A 162 -0.43 -17.42 33.48
C GLU A 162 -1.31 -17.37 32.23
N TYR A 163 -2.28 -18.28 32.12
CA TYR A 163 -3.22 -18.32 30.99
C TYR A 163 -4.00 -17.01 30.83
N GLU A 164 -4.62 -16.52 31.90
CA GLU A 164 -5.40 -15.28 31.90
C GLU A 164 -4.53 -14.06 31.56
N SER A 165 -3.34 -13.95 32.15
CA SER A 165 -2.42 -12.84 31.92
C SER A 165 -1.95 -12.79 30.47
N ILE A 166 -1.60 -13.94 29.89
CA ILE A 166 -1.17 -14.01 28.47
C ILE A 166 -2.31 -13.66 27.53
N GLN A 167 -3.55 -14.09 27.81
CA GLN A 167 -4.71 -13.71 27.01
C GLN A 167 -4.99 -12.21 27.07
N LYS A 168 -4.92 -11.60 28.25
CA LYS A 168 -5.09 -10.14 28.41
C LYS A 168 -4.00 -9.35 27.70
N LEU A 169 -2.75 -9.78 27.77
CA LEU A 169 -1.66 -9.15 27.01
C LEU A 169 -1.91 -9.23 25.49
N ALA A 170 -2.40 -10.36 25.00
CA ALA A 170 -2.78 -10.53 23.60
C ALA A 170 -3.98 -9.65 23.22
N ASP A 171 -4.97 -9.50 24.09
CA ASP A 171 -6.11 -8.60 23.91
C ASP A 171 -5.67 -7.14 23.80
N MET A 172 -4.77 -6.68 24.68
CA MET A 172 -4.22 -5.32 24.63
C MET A 172 -3.44 -5.06 23.33
N LEU A 173 -2.59 -6.01 22.92
CA LEU A 173 -1.86 -5.91 21.65
C LEU A 173 -2.80 -5.89 20.45
N LEU A 174 -3.83 -6.72 20.44
CA LEU A 174 -4.81 -6.75 19.37
C LEU A 174 -5.66 -5.49 19.34
N PHE A 175 -6.05 -4.96 20.49
CA PHE A 175 -6.79 -3.71 20.59
C PHE A 175 -5.99 -2.54 19.99
N ASP A 176 -4.73 -2.41 20.37
CA ASP A 176 -3.82 -1.42 19.81
C ASP A 176 -3.58 -1.63 18.30
N TYR A 177 -3.44 -2.90 17.88
CA TYR A 177 -3.33 -3.24 16.46
C TYR A 177 -4.57 -2.84 15.66
N LYS A 178 -5.78 -3.14 16.18
CA LYS A 178 -7.07 -2.87 15.54
C LYS A 178 -7.35 -1.40 15.34
N ASN A 179 -6.86 -0.54 16.23
CA ASN A 179 -7.10 0.89 16.18
C ASN A 179 -6.43 1.49 14.96
N MET A 180 -7.05 1.40 13.79
CA MET A 180 -6.55 1.92 12.51
C MET A 180 -6.42 3.46 12.46
N PHE A 181 -6.54 4.18 13.58
CA PHE A 181 -6.38 5.63 13.68
C PHE A 181 -5.22 5.93 14.65
N GLY A 182 -4.16 6.59 14.17
CA GLY A 182 -2.98 6.94 14.98
C GLY A 182 -1.69 6.20 14.62
N PHE A 183 -0.79 6.00 15.61
CA PHE A 183 0.55 5.42 15.45
C PHE A 183 0.56 3.97 14.92
N SER A 184 -0.51 3.22 15.16
CA SER A 184 -0.79 1.87 14.66
C SER A 184 -0.93 1.75 13.15
N LYS A 185 -1.11 2.86 12.41
CA LYS A 185 -0.94 2.88 10.94
C LYS A 185 0.52 2.77 10.51
N LEU A 186 1.46 3.12 11.38
CA LEU A 186 2.88 3.08 11.05
C LEU A 186 3.33 1.62 10.95
N ASN A 187 3.91 1.27 9.79
CA ASN A 187 4.42 -0.06 9.53
C ASN A 187 5.42 -0.53 10.61
N GLU A 188 6.21 0.39 11.17
CA GLU A 188 7.14 0.08 12.27
C GLU A 188 6.42 -0.38 13.54
N HIS A 189 5.30 0.25 13.89
CA HIS A 189 4.50 -0.14 15.06
C HIS A 189 3.82 -1.49 14.85
N GLN A 190 3.30 -1.73 13.65
CA GLN A 190 2.73 -3.03 13.29
C GLN A 190 3.78 -4.15 13.38
N LYS A 191 4.98 -3.93 12.82
CA LYS A 191 6.12 -4.85 12.93
C LYS A 191 6.52 -5.09 14.39
N LEU A 192 6.47 -4.04 15.23
CA LEU A 192 6.71 -4.16 16.65
C LEU A 192 5.68 -5.13 17.28
N ILE A 193 4.39 -4.90 17.08
CA ILE A 193 3.32 -5.77 17.59
C ILE A 193 3.49 -7.21 17.07
N HIS A 194 3.81 -7.42 15.80
CA HIS A 194 4.10 -8.76 15.26
C HIS A 194 5.26 -9.42 16.01
N SER A 195 6.36 -8.68 16.26
CA SER A 195 7.50 -9.21 17.01
C SER A 195 7.11 -9.64 18.45
N TYR A 196 6.15 -8.96 19.07
CA TYR A 196 5.67 -9.30 20.40
C TYR A 196 4.72 -10.50 20.40
N PHE A 197 3.83 -10.63 19.41
CA PHE A 197 3.08 -11.87 19.20
C PHE A 197 4.02 -13.05 18.92
N LEU A 198 5.11 -12.85 18.17
CA LEU A 198 6.12 -13.89 17.95
C LEU A 198 6.78 -14.33 19.26
N LYS A 199 7.18 -13.38 20.12
CA LYS A 199 7.73 -13.68 21.46
C LYS A 199 6.75 -14.50 22.30
N ILE A 200 5.48 -14.10 22.36
CA ILE A 200 4.45 -14.85 23.08
C ILE A 200 4.28 -16.24 22.45
N LYS A 201 4.17 -16.33 21.12
CA LYS A 201 4.00 -17.61 20.40
C LYS A 201 5.12 -18.60 20.71
N ILE A 202 6.38 -18.16 20.76
CA ILE A 202 7.53 -19.05 21.01
C ILE A 202 7.41 -19.72 22.39
N LYS A 203 7.01 -18.97 23.42
CA LYS A 203 6.93 -19.47 24.80
C LYS A 203 5.57 -20.10 25.16
N TYR A 204 4.49 -19.54 24.62
CA TYR A 204 3.10 -19.78 25.01
C TYR A 204 2.22 -20.24 23.83
N TYR A 205 2.80 -21.01 22.92
CA TYR A 205 2.17 -21.44 21.66
C TYR A 205 0.71 -21.88 21.83
N LYS A 206 0.44 -22.83 22.74
CA LYS A 206 -0.91 -23.42 22.92
C LYS A 206 -1.93 -22.39 23.41
N ILE A 207 -1.55 -21.57 24.40
CA ILE A 207 -2.41 -20.53 24.98
C ILE A 207 -2.81 -19.52 23.91
N ILE A 208 -1.81 -19.04 23.17
CA ILE A 208 -2.03 -18.00 22.17
C ILE A 208 -2.76 -18.56 20.93
N GLN A 209 -2.55 -19.84 20.58
CA GLN A 209 -3.30 -20.52 19.52
C GLN A 209 -4.78 -20.64 19.87
N GLU A 210 -5.09 -21.09 21.09
CA GLU A 210 -6.47 -21.18 21.58
C GLU A 210 -7.14 -19.80 21.65
N TRP A 211 -6.39 -18.78 22.09
CA TRP A 211 -6.86 -17.39 22.09
C TRP A 211 -7.19 -16.90 20.68
N PHE A 212 -6.31 -17.12 19.69
CA PHE A 212 -6.60 -16.77 18.30
C PHE A 212 -7.82 -17.53 17.77
N ILE A 213 -7.94 -18.84 18.02
CA ILE A 213 -9.12 -19.63 17.62
C ILE A 213 -10.40 -19.05 18.22
N LYS A 214 -10.37 -18.64 19.49
CA LYS A 214 -11.51 -18.00 20.15
C LYS A 214 -11.86 -16.67 19.47
N LYS A 215 -10.88 -15.80 19.21
CA LYS A 215 -11.11 -14.51 18.54
C LYS A 215 -11.66 -14.68 17.13
N LEU A 216 -11.10 -15.61 16.34
CA LEU A 216 -11.55 -15.86 14.98
C LEU A 216 -12.98 -16.43 14.89
N ASN A 217 -13.46 -17.12 15.93
CA ASN A 217 -14.81 -17.72 15.93
C ASN A 217 -15.91 -16.82 16.51
N TYR A 218 -15.56 -15.90 17.43
CA TYR A 218 -16.57 -15.17 18.22
C TYR A 218 -16.48 -13.64 18.10
N ASP A 219 -15.47 -13.10 17.42
CA ASP A 219 -15.23 -11.66 17.32
C ASP A 219 -15.01 -11.25 15.85
N GLU A 220 -16.13 -10.96 15.17
CA GLU A 220 -16.15 -10.58 13.75
C GLU A 220 -15.29 -9.35 13.46
N GLU A 221 -15.21 -8.40 14.38
CA GLU A 221 -14.42 -7.18 14.19
C GLU A 221 -12.91 -7.46 14.23
N SER A 222 -12.50 -8.49 14.97
CA SER A 222 -11.09 -8.84 15.15
C SER A 222 -10.57 -9.79 14.10
N ILE A 223 -11.43 -10.41 13.28
CA ILE A 223 -11.05 -11.50 12.40
C ILE A 223 -9.97 -11.11 11.39
N ASN A 224 -10.11 -9.94 10.77
CA ASN A 224 -9.17 -9.41 9.77
C ASN A 224 -7.81 -9.05 10.40
N ALA A 225 -7.83 -8.42 11.57
CA ALA A 225 -6.63 -8.10 12.32
C ALA A 225 -5.86 -9.37 12.72
N CYS A 226 -6.58 -10.37 13.26
CA CYS A 226 -6.03 -11.68 13.60
C CYS A 226 -5.46 -12.40 12.37
N ALA A 227 -6.20 -12.45 11.26
CA ALA A 227 -5.75 -13.05 10.01
C ALA A 227 -4.44 -12.40 9.53
N ASN A 228 -4.37 -11.06 9.59
CA ASN A 228 -3.19 -10.32 9.18
C ASN A 228 -1.97 -10.65 10.08
N ILE A 229 -2.14 -10.67 11.41
CA ILE A 229 -1.06 -11.06 12.33
C ILE A 229 -0.58 -12.49 12.05
N ILE A 230 -1.51 -13.44 11.90
CA ILE A 230 -1.17 -14.86 11.64
C ILE A 230 -0.42 -14.99 10.30
N TYR A 231 -0.81 -14.22 9.27
CA TYR A 231 -0.14 -14.18 7.98
C TYR A 231 1.29 -13.64 8.09
N GLN A 232 1.48 -12.50 8.77
CA GLN A 232 2.79 -11.89 8.98
C GLN A 232 3.73 -12.81 9.78
N LEU A 233 3.18 -13.56 10.73
CA LEU A 233 3.91 -14.58 11.49
C LEU A 233 4.11 -15.91 10.76
N LYS A 234 3.61 -16.03 9.51
CA LYS A 234 3.59 -17.26 8.70
C LYS A 234 3.13 -18.47 9.49
N TRP A 235 2.09 -18.29 10.31
CA TRP A 235 1.71 -19.28 11.31
C TRP A 235 0.60 -20.20 10.82
N TYR A 236 0.98 -21.41 10.37
CA TYR A 236 0.02 -22.43 9.98
C TYR A 236 -0.58 -23.24 11.15
N SER A 237 -1.88 -23.53 11.03
CA SER A 237 -2.62 -24.52 11.82
C SER A 237 -3.84 -24.97 11.01
N THR A 238 -4.17 -26.27 11.04
CA THR A 238 -5.35 -26.82 10.37
C THR A 238 -6.65 -26.13 10.81
N LYS A 239 -6.78 -25.87 12.12
CA LYS A 239 -7.92 -25.15 12.69
C LYS A 239 -8.03 -23.72 12.16
N PHE A 240 -6.91 -23.04 11.93
CA PHE A 240 -6.95 -21.70 11.34
C PHE A 240 -7.45 -21.75 9.91
N HIS A 241 -6.97 -22.72 9.12
CA HIS A 241 -7.40 -22.88 7.74
C HIS A 241 -8.92 -23.07 7.63
N GLU A 242 -9.51 -23.94 8.45
CA GLU A 242 -10.97 -24.17 8.46
C GLU A 242 -11.76 -22.91 8.82
N ILE A 243 -11.29 -22.16 9.83
CA ILE A 243 -11.97 -20.94 10.26
C ILE A 243 -11.89 -19.86 9.17
N PHE A 244 -10.75 -19.73 8.50
CA PHE A 244 -10.56 -18.77 7.41
C PHE A 244 -11.39 -19.11 6.17
N LEU A 245 -11.52 -20.40 5.81
CA LEU A 245 -12.43 -20.81 4.73
C LEU A 245 -13.88 -20.42 5.04
N LYS A 246 -14.35 -20.65 6.28
CA LYS A 246 -15.70 -20.29 6.71
C LYS A 246 -15.97 -18.79 6.75
N ASN A 247 -14.93 -18.00 7.04
CA ASN A 247 -15.04 -16.56 7.25
C ASN A 247 -14.52 -15.72 6.08
N LEU A 248 -14.28 -16.32 4.92
CA LEU A 248 -13.81 -15.59 3.73
C LEU A 248 -14.72 -14.41 3.35
N HIS A 249 -16.01 -14.52 3.62
CA HIS A 249 -17.01 -13.48 3.38
C HIS A 249 -16.83 -12.23 4.28
N ASN A 250 -16.14 -12.37 5.41
CA ASN A 250 -15.81 -11.29 6.34
C ASN A 250 -14.48 -10.61 6.01
N ASP A 251 -13.78 -11.06 4.97
CA ASP A 251 -12.52 -10.46 4.53
C ASP A 251 -12.74 -9.01 4.07
N SER A 252 -11.73 -8.15 4.26
CA SER A 252 -11.89 -6.72 4.05
C SER A 252 -10.65 -6.07 3.41
N ASN A 253 -10.89 -5.13 2.51
CA ASN A 253 -9.86 -4.26 1.93
C ASN A 253 -9.16 -3.38 2.97
N ILE A 254 -9.79 -3.07 4.11
CA ILE A 254 -9.22 -2.24 5.18
C ILE A 254 -7.88 -2.83 5.64
N TRP A 255 -7.78 -4.15 5.69
CA TRP A 255 -6.57 -4.89 6.09
C TRP A 255 -5.82 -5.52 4.92
N ASN A 256 -6.13 -5.07 3.69
CA ASN A 256 -5.61 -5.61 2.44
C ASN A 256 -5.88 -7.12 2.26
N TRP A 257 -7.12 -7.54 2.51
CA TRP A 257 -7.59 -8.92 2.29
C TRP A 257 -6.74 -9.98 3.00
N PRO A 258 -6.60 -9.91 4.33
CA PRO A 258 -5.72 -10.79 5.08
C PRO A 258 -6.18 -12.25 5.05
N ILE A 259 -7.49 -12.52 4.96
CA ILE A 259 -7.99 -13.89 4.87
C ILE A 259 -7.66 -14.49 3.50
N ASP A 260 -7.82 -13.73 2.41
CA ASP A 260 -7.38 -14.17 1.08
C ASP A 260 -5.88 -14.48 1.06
N SER A 261 -5.08 -13.56 1.61
CA SER A 261 -3.62 -13.65 1.63
C SER A 261 -3.12 -14.89 2.39
N ILE A 262 -3.74 -15.20 3.53
CA ILE A 262 -3.33 -16.37 4.33
C ILE A 262 -3.75 -17.69 3.69
N LEU A 263 -4.94 -17.75 3.07
CA LEU A 263 -5.39 -18.95 2.35
C LEU A 263 -4.49 -19.27 1.16
N ARG A 264 -4.07 -18.25 0.40
CA ARG A 264 -3.07 -18.40 -0.67
C ARG A 264 -1.75 -18.91 -0.14
N PHE A 265 -1.24 -18.31 0.94
CA PHE A 265 -0.01 -18.74 1.58
C PHE A 265 -0.10 -20.20 2.03
N TYR A 266 -1.20 -20.62 2.67
CA TYR A 266 -1.39 -22.02 3.05
C TYR A 266 -1.41 -22.93 1.82
N SER A 267 -2.18 -22.59 0.80
CA SER A 267 -2.33 -23.44 -0.39
C SER A 267 -1.05 -23.59 -1.22
N ASN A 268 -0.19 -22.56 -1.25
CA ASN A 268 0.99 -22.50 -2.11
C ASN A 268 2.28 -22.92 -1.38
N GLU A 269 2.46 -22.50 -0.13
CA GLU A 269 3.73 -22.67 0.60
C GLU A 269 3.71 -23.83 1.60
N ILE A 270 2.53 -24.21 2.12
CA ILE A 270 2.43 -25.25 3.15
C ILE A 270 2.15 -26.61 2.50
N LYS A 271 3.12 -27.53 2.58
CA LYS A 271 3.04 -28.90 2.03
C LYS A 271 2.36 -29.90 2.98
N HIS A 272 1.25 -29.51 3.61
CA HIS A 272 0.55 -30.36 4.57
C HIS A 272 -0.67 -31.05 3.93
N GLU A 273 -0.82 -32.36 4.10
CA GLU A 273 -1.86 -33.17 3.44
C GLU A 273 -3.29 -32.70 3.78
N THR A 274 -3.51 -32.25 5.01
CA THR A 274 -4.81 -31.71 5.46
C THR A 274 -5.28 -30.50 4.64
N ILE A 275 -4.37 -29.75 4.01
CA ILE A 275 -4.76 -28.64 3.13
C ILE A 275 -5.42 -29.18 1.87
N LEU A 276 -4.88 -30.25 1.29
CA LEU A 276 -5.49 -30.92 0.12
C LEU A 276 -6.82 -31.57 0.49
N ILE A 277 -6.96 -32.12 1.69
CA ILE A 277 -8.23 -32.65 2.20
C ILE A 277 -9.29 -31.55 2.29
N GLN A 278 -8.89 -30.35 2.73
CA GLN A 278 -9.77 -29.19 2.83
C GLN A 278 -10.03 -28.50 1.48
N LEU A 279 -9.16 -28.70 0.49
CA LEU A 279 -9.27 -28.20 -0.89
C LEU A 279 -9.56 -29.37 -1.85
N LYS A 280 -10.67 -30.07 -1.62
CA LYS A 280 -11.17 -31.18 -2.44
C LYS A 280 -11.16 -30.87 -3.94
N PHE A 281 -11.54 -29.66 -4.36
CA PHE A 281 -11.50 -29.28 -5.78
C PHE A 281 -10.07 -29.31 -6.34
N LYS A 282 -9.11 -28.73 -5.61
CA LYS A 282 -7.67 -28.73 -5.96
C LYS A 282 -7.11 -30.15 -6.01
N ASP A 283 -7.39 -30.97 -5.01
CA ASP A 283 -6.96 -32.37 -4.97
C ASP A 283 -7.50 -33.16 -6.16
N THR A 284 -8.79 -33.00 -6.48
CA THR A 284 -9.44 -33.68 -7.59
C THR A 284 -8.83 -33.29 -8.94
N ILE A 285 -8.59 -32.01 -9.17
CA ILE A 285 -7.96 -31.50 -10.38
C ILE A 285 -6.49 -31.94 -10.49
N ASN A 286 -5.77 -32.01 -9.38
CA ASN A 286 -4.40 -32.52 -9.36
C ASN A 286 -4.33 -33.98 -9.83
N LYS A 287 -5.31 -34.79 -9.44
CA LYS A 287 -5.46 -36.19 -9.86
C LYS A 287 -5.97 -36.33 -11.29
N ASN A 288 -6.69 -35.34 -11.82
CA ASN A 288 -7.33 -35.39 -13.15
C ASN A 288 -6.95 -34.18 -14.04
N PRO A 289 -5.74 -34.14 -14.64
CA PRO A 289 -5.27 -33.00 -15.43
C PRO A 289 -6.11 -32.65 -16.66
N GLN A 290 -6.93 -33.57 -17.16
CA GLN A 290 -7.81 -33.32 -18.32
C GLN A 290 -8.89 -32.29 -17.99
N ILE A 291 -9.37 -32.24 -16.74
CA ILE A 291 -10.36 -31.27 -16.28
C ILE A 291 -9.83 -29.84 -16.48
N ILE A 292 -8.54 -29.59 -16.23
CA ILE A 292 -7.92 -28.27 -16.43
C ILE A 292 -7.94 -27.86 -17.89
N LYS A 293 -7.66 -28.81 -18.79
CA LYS A 293 -7.68 -28.54 -20.24
C LYS A 293 -9.10 -28.22 -20.70
N TYR A 294 -10.10 -28.87 -20.13
CA TYR A 294 -11.51 -28.57 -20.40
C TYR A 294 -11.89 -27.18 -19.88
N ILE A 295 -11.61 -26.88 -18.60
CA ILE A 295 -11.85 -25.56 -17.99
C ILE A 295 -11.15 -24.45 -18.80
N SER A 296 -9.90 -24.64 -19.20
CA SER A 296 -9.13 -23.63 -19.93
C SER A 296 -9.65 -23.36 -21.35
N LYS A 297 -10.40 -24.30 -21.94
CA LYS A 297 -11.01 -24.16 -23.27
C LYS A 297 -12.42 -23.56 -23.22
N ASN A 298 -13.13 -23.71 -22.11
CA ASN A 298 -14.49 -23.24 -21.94
C ASN A 298 -14.52 -21.96 -21.08
N LYS A 299 -14.92 -20.84 -21.69
CA LYS A 299 -14.90 -19.52 -21.04
C LYS A 299 -15.78 -19.44 -19.80
N ASP A 300 -16.96 -20.05 -19.83
CA ASP A 300 -17.92 -19.97 -18.72
C ASP A 300 -17.42 -20.78 -17.52
N TRP A 301 -16.84 -21.96 -17.78
CA TRP A 301 -16.15 -22.73 -16.74
C TRP A 301 -14.97 -21.96 -16.18
N LEU A 302 -14.13 -21.35 -17.02
CA LEU A 302 -12.98 -20.57 -16.56
C LEU A 302 -13.43 -19.40 -15.66
N CYS A 303 -14.49 -18.67 -16.05
CA CYS A 303 -15.07 -17.60 -15.25
C CYS A 303 -15.59 -18.10 -13.89
N LEU A 304 -16.43 -19.14 -13.90
CA LEU A 304 -17.02 -19.72 -12.70
C LEU A 304 -15.95 -20.24 -11.74
N ILE A 305 -14.99 -21.02 -12.25
CA ILE A 305 -13.93 -21.58 -11.43
C ILE A 305 -13.02 -20.49 -10.88
N THR A 306 -12.73 -19.46 -11.67
CA THR A 306 -11.93 -18.32 -11.20
C THR A 306 -12.62 -17.56 -10.06
N ALA A 307 -13.92 -17.32 -10.19
CA ALA A 307 -14.69 -16.59 -9.19
C ALA A 307 -14.79 -17.34 -7.85
N LEU A 308 -14.98 -18.66 -7.90
CA LEU A 308 -15.15 -19.47 -6.69
C LEU A 308 -13.82 -19.88 -6.06
N TYR A 309 -12.86 -20.34 -6.87
CA TYR A 309 -11.68 -21.07 -6.38
C TYR A 309 -10.35 -20.32 -6.51
N GLY A 310 -10.31 -19.25 -7.33
CA GLY A 310 -9.05 -18.61 -7.74
C GLY A 310 -8.46 -19.27 -8.98
N GLY A 311 -7.13 -19.43 -9.04
CA GLY A 311 -6.44 -20.03 -10.18
C GLY A 311 -5.63 -19.05 -11.03
N TYR A 312 -5.53 -17.78 -10.64
CA TYR A 312 -4.54 -16.86 -11.18
C TYR A 312 -3.55 -16.45 -10.09
N LYS A 313 -2.28 -16.51 -10.47
CA LYS A 313 -1.17 -16.05 -9.65
C LYS A 313 -1.19 -14.52 -9.57
N ASN A 314 -0.95 -14.02 -8.36
CA ASN A 314 -0.83 -12.60 -8.09
C ASN A 314 0.66 -12.26 -7.87
N TYR A 315 1.27 -11.60 -8.85
CA TYR A 315 2.64 -11.11 -8.77
C TYR A 315 2.75 -9.70 -8.17
N ASN A 316 1.63 -9.14 -7.71
CA ASN A 316 1.51 -7.77 -7.20
C ASN A 316 1.98 -6.74 -8.24
N ILE A 317 1.60 -6.92 -9.51
CA ILE A 317 2.01 -6.08 -10.63
C ILE A 317 1.67 -4.61 -10.43
N GLN A 318 0.47 -4.30 -9.90
CA GLN A 318 0.08 -2.91 -9.62
C GLN A 318 1.13 -2.18 -8.76
N THR A 319 1.54 -2.81 -7.65
CA THR A 319 2.50 -2.20 -6.72
C THR A 319 3.89 -2.12 -7.34
N THR A 320 4.34 -3.18 -8.02
CA THR A 320 5.69 -3.21 -8.60
C THR A 320 5.86 -2.25 -9.78
N ILE A 321 4.84 -2.08 -10.63
CA ILE A 321 4.84 -1.08 -11.70
C ILE A 321 4.87 0.32 -11.10
N THR A 322 3.97 0.61 -10.15
CA THR A 322 3.88 1.94 -9.53
C THR A 322 5.20 2.31 -8.85
N GLU A 323 5.76 1.41 -8.05
CA GLU A 323 7.06 1.57 -7.39
C GLU A 323 8.14 1.80 -8.44
N TYR A 324 8.23 0.97 -9.48
CA TYR A 324 9.26 1.11 -10.51
C TYR A 324 9.21 2.46 -11.22
N TYR A 325 8.04 2.91 -11.69
CA TYR A 325 7.93 4.19 -12.39
C TYR A 325 8.18 5.38 -11.48
N GLU A 326 7.82 5.29 -10.20
CA GLU A 326 8.19 6.30 -9.21
C GLU A 326 9.71 6.40 -9.08
N LEU A 327 10.40 5.27 -8.94
CA LEU A 327 11.86 5.21 -8.87
C LEU A 327 12.50 5.73 -10.16
N ALA A 328 12.05 5.25 -11.32
CA ALA A 328 12.58 5.64 -12.63
C ALA A 328 12.41 7.14 -12.88
N GLN A 329 11.25 7.72 -12.54
CA GLN A 329 11.02 9.16 -12.66
C GLN A 329 11.92 9.96 -11.73
N PHE A 330 12.08 9.53 -10.48
CA PHE A 330 13.00 10.18 -9.55
C PHE A 330 14.45 10.14 -10.08
N LEU A 331 14.89 9.00 -10.61
CA LEU A 331 16.25 8.82 -11.12
C LEU A 331 16.53 9.60 -12.42
N ASN A 332 15.49 9.82 -13.24
CA ASN A 332 15.59 10.62 -14.46
C ASN A 332 15.71 12.13 -14.23
N LEU A 333 15.43 12.61 -13.02
CA LEU A 333 15.62 14.02 -12.68
C LEU A 333 17.12 14.36 -12.62
N THR A 334 17.46 15.61 -12.95
CA THR A 334 18.81 16.14 -12.68
C THR A 334 19.06 16.22 -11.17
N ASP A 335 20.32 16.27 -10.74
CA ASP A 335 20.65 16.34 -9.30
C ASP A 335 20.00 17.56 -8.62
N MET A 336 19.93 18.69 -9.34
CA MET A 336 19.28 19.92 -8.87
C MET A 336 17.77 19.72 -8.67
N GLU A 337 17.09 19.04 -9.60
CA GLU A 337 15.67 18.72 -9.49
C GLU A 337 15.38 17.64 -8.45
N ARG A 338 16.30 16.70 -8.21
CA ARG A 338 16.15 15.65 -7.17
C ARG A 338 16.28 16.20 -5.76
N THR A 339 17.11 17.22 -5.56
CA THR A 339 17.52 17.73 -4.23
C THR A 339 16.34 17.99 -3.27
N PRO A 340 15.23 18.64 -3.67
CA PRO A 340 14.09 18.88 -2.78
C PRO A 340 13.41 17.60 -2.26
N PHE A 341 13.59 16.48 -2.96
CA PHE A 341 12.89 15.22 -2.70
C PHE A 341 13.76 14.20 -1.96
N LEU A 342 15.07 14.38 -1.94
CA LEU A 342 15.98 13.51 -1.19
C LEU A 342 15.55 13.40 0.27
N PHE A 343 15.17 14.51 0.90
CA PHE A 343 14.72 14.50 2.30
C PHE A 343 13.47 13.64 2.54
N TYR A 344 12.53 13.59 1.58
CA TYR A 344 11.35 12.74 1.66
C TYR A 344 11.72 11.25 1.57
N TYR A 345 12.58 10.90 0.60
CA TYR A 345 12.95 9.51 0.34
C TYR A 345 14.01 8.96 1.29
N GLN A 346 14.82 9.79 1.95
CA GLN A 346 15.84 9.38 2.92
C GLN A 346 15.28 8.56 4.10
N ASN A 347 14.03 8.82 4.50
CA ASN A 347 13.38 8.04 5.57
C ASN A 347 12.91 6.65 5.10
N ILE A 348 12.81 6.44 3.79
CA ILE A 348 12.28 5.21 3.17
C ILE A 348 13.43 4.34 2.63
N TRP A 349 14.44 4.97 2.03
CA TRP A 349 15.51 4.33 1.26
C TRP A 349 16.91 4.50 1.85
N ASP A 350 16.98 4.79 3.16
CA ASP A 350 18.21 5.05 3.91
C ASP A 350 18.86 6.41 3.60
N LYS A 351 19.61 6.92 4.59
CA LYS A 351 20.18 8.27 4.58
C LYS A 351 21.49 8.38 3.82
N ASP A 352 22.21 7.28 3.65
CA ASP A 352 23.57 7.29 3.13
C ASP A 352 23.64 7.59 1.63
N ASP A 353 22.87 6.87 0.80
CA ASP A 353 22.73 7.16 -0.63
C ASP A 353 21.36 6.73 -1.16
N THR A 354 20.36 7.58 -0.92
CA THR A 354 18.97 7.36 -1.32
C THR A 354 18.83 7.11 -2.83
N ALA A 355 19.56 7.85 -3.67
CA ALA A 355 19.47 7.70 -5.13
C ALA A 355 20.06 6.38 -5.60
N TYR A 356 21.22 5.98 -5.08
CA TYR A 356 21.80 4.67 -5.37
C TYR A 356 20.89 3.52 -4.92
N ASN A 357 20.35 3.59 -3.70
CA ASN A 357 19.45 2.55 -3.17
C ASN A 357 18.17 2.43 -4.00
N MET A 358 17.61 3.56 -4.45
CA MET A 358 16.48 3.59 -5.38
C MET A 358 16.85 3.00 -6.74
N ALA A 359 18.05 3.26 -7.28
CA ALA A 359 18.53 2.67 -8.53
C ALA A 359 18.69 1.14 -8.42
N VAL A 360 19.35 0.65 -7.37
CA VAL A 360 19.49 -0.79 -7.11
C VAL A 360 18.13 -1.47 -6.99
N ARG A 361 17.16 -0.82 -6.33
CA ARG A 361 15.80 -1.34 -6.25
C ARG A 361 15.12 -1.37 -7.61
N ALA A 362 15.22 -0.30 -8.39
CA ALA A 362 14.63 -0.22 -9.73
C ALA A 362 15.19 -1.33 -10.65
N ASP A 363 16.49 -1.59 -10.60
CA ASP A 363 17.14 -2.67 -11.34
C ASP A 363 16.63 -4.04 -10.90
N LYS A 364 16.48 -4.27 -9.59
CA LYS A 364 15.90 -5.51 -9.07
C LYS A 364 14.47 -5.72 -9.56
N LEU A 365 13.62 -4.69 -9.47
CA LEU A 365 12.24 -4.74 -9.97
C LEU A 365 12.18 -5.01 -11.48
N TYR A 366 13.10 -4.41 -12.25
CA TYR A 366 13.19 -4.63 -13.68
C TYR A 366 13.60 -6.07 -14.02
N ASN A 367 14.52 -6.66 -13.25
CA ASN A 367 14.95 -8.05 -13.44
C ASN A 367 13.88 -9.07 -13.00
N GLU A 368 13.06 -8.72 -12.01
CA GLU A 368 11.93 -9.53 -11.51
C GLU A 368 10.60 -9.21 -12.21
N LYS A 369 10.63 -8.51 -13.37
CA LYS A 369 9.40 -8.06 -14.04
C LYS A 369 8.60 -9.23 -14.61
N HIS A 370 7.52 -9.56 -13.92
CA HIS A 370 6.47 -10.45 -14.44
C HIS A 370 5.39 -9.69 -15.23
N TRP A 371 5.62 -8.40 -15.56
CA TRP A 371 4.63 -7.52 -16.19
C TRP A 371 4.14 -8.02 -17.55
N ASN A 372 5.01 -8.70 -18.29
CA ASN A 372 4.69 -9.25 -19.60
C ASN A 372 4.34 -10.74 -19.54
N ASP A 373 4.33 -11.37 -18.35
CA ASP A 373 4.01 -12.78 -18.25
C ASP A 373 2.53 -12.99 -18.51
N LYS A 374 2.23 -13.80 -19.52
CA LYS A 374 0.87 -14.13 -19.90
C LYS A 374 0.11 -14.66 -18.66
N PRO A 375 -1.01 -14.06 -18.22
CA PRO A 375 -1.89 -14.65 -17.22
C PRO A 375 -2.40 -16.00 -17.72
N ILE A 376 -2.03 -17.04 -17.01
CA ILE A 376 -2.41 -18.43 -17.28
C ILE A 376 -3.12 -18.92 -16.03
N PHE A 377 -4.24 -19.61 -16.25
CA PHE A 377 -4.94 -20.32 -15.19
C PHE A 377 -4.08 -21.50 -14.72
N ASP A 378 -3.79 -21.55 -13.43
CA ASP A 378 -2.94 -22.56 -12.81
C ASP A 378 -3.65 -23.20 -11.60
N LYS A 379 -3.66 -24.53 -11.58
CA LYS A 379 -4.22 -25.33 -10.48
C LYS A 379 -3.49 -25.10 -9.15
N VAL A 380 -2.22 -24.70 -9.18
CA VAL A 380 -1.45 -24.38 -7.96
C VAL A 380 -2.10 -23.21 -7.24
N GLU A 381 -2.62 -22.24 -8.00
CA GLU A 381 -3.25 -21.00 -7.51
C GLU A 381 -4.71 -21.18 -7.13
N ILE A 382 -5.21 -22.41 -7.04
CA ILE A 382 -6.48 -22.72 -6.38
C ILE A 382 -6.21 -22.73 -4.86
N TYR A 383 -6.96 -21.96 -4.09
CA TYR A 383 -6.72 -21.79 -2.65
C TYR A 383 -7.99 -21.66 -1.82
N LYS A 384 -9.15 -21.77 -2.47
CA LYS A 384 -10.46 -21.73 -1.85
C LYS A 384 -11.18 -23.05 -2.10
N GLU A 385 -12.19 -23.28 -1.30
CA GLU A 385 -13.14 -24.38 -1.48
C GLU A 385 -14.54 -23.79 -1.53
N SER A 386 -15.46 -24.44 -2.25
CA SER A 386 -16.86 -24.03 -2.33
C SER A 386 -17.77 -25.18 -1.92
N PHE A 387 -18.91 -24.87 -1.33
CA PHE A 387 -19.92 -25.89 -1.05
C PHE A 387 -20.50 -26.49 -2.35
N LEU A 388 -20.38 -25.78 -3.49
CA LEU A 388 -20.81 -26.23 -4.81
C LEU A 388 -19.87 -27.27 -5.44
N THR A 389 -18.72 -27.57 -4.84
CA THR A 389 -17.66 -28.40 -5.43
C THR A 389 -18.11 -29.76 -5.91
N ASN A 390 -18.96 -30.45 -5.15
CA ASN A 390 -19.43 -31.77 -5.57
C ASN A 390 -20.23 -31.68 -6.88
N LYS A 391 -21.13 -30.69 -6.98
CA LYS A 391 -21.97 -30.50 -8.16
C LYS A 391 -21.17 -29.99 -9.37
N ILE A 392 -20.22 -29.08 -9.12
CA ILE A 392 -19.29 -28.60 -10.15
C ILE A 392 -18.45 -29.75 -10.71
N LEU A 393 -17.90 -30.60 -9.84
CA LEU A 393 -17.11 -31.76 -10.28
C LEU A 393 -17.95 -32.77 -11.06
N GLU A 394 -19.18 -33.05 -10.63
CA GLU A 394 -20.13 -33.91 -11.38
C GLU A 394 -20.30 -33.41 -12.82
N LEU A 395 -20.63 -32.13 -13.00
CA LEU A 395 -20.81 -31.55 -14.33
C LEU A 395 -19.51 -31.53 -15.15
N LEU A 396 -18.36 -31.28 -14.51
CA LEU A 396 -17.06 -31.31 -15.18
C LEU A 396 -16.69 -32.74 -15.66
N TYR A 397 -16.99 -33.77 -14.87
CA TYR A 397 -16.78 -35.17 -15.28
C TYR A 397 -17.71 -35.61 -16.41
N GLU A 398 -18.93 -35.07 -16.43
CA GLU A 398 -19.91 -35.32 -17.50
C GLU A 398 -19.71 -34.41 -18.73
N GLU A 399 -18.66 -33.55 -18.72
CA GLU A 399 -18.39 -32.53 -19.75
C GLU A 399 -19.59 -31.63 -20.09
N LYS A 400 -20.44 -31.36 -19.09
CA LYS A 400 -21.62 -30.52 -19.22
C LYS A 400 -21.30 -29.02 -19.16
N SER A 401 -22.28 -28.21 -19.56
CA SER A 401 -22.17 -26.75 -19.51
C SER A 401 -22.41 -26.24 -18.09
N PRO A 402 -21.68 -25.21 -17.60
CA PRO A 402 -21.94 -24.65 -16.28
C PRO A 402 -23.28 -23.90 -16.21
N ILE A 403 -23.88 -23.56 -17.36
CA ILE A 403 -25.22 -22.96 -17.45
C ILE A 403 -26.29 -23.86 -16.81
N GLU A 404 -26.07 -25.19 -16.78
CA GLU A 404 -26.97 -26.13 -16.12
C GLU A 404 -27.10 -25.88 -14.60
N LEU A 405 -26.13 -25.17 -13.99
CA LEU A 405 -26.20 -24.79 -12.58
C LEU A 405 -27.20 -23.65 -12.31
N ILE A 406 -27.57 -22.83 -13.30
CA ILE A 406 -28.29 -21.58 -13.06
C ILE A 406 -29.62 -21.82 -12.32
N GLU A 407 -30.43 -22.77 -12.77
CA GLU A 407 -31.73 -23.05 -12.14
C GLU A 407 -31.60 -23.58 -10.70
N GLU A 408 -30.55 -24.35 -10.42
CA GLU A 408 -30.27 -24.83 -9.05
C GLU A 408 -29.75 -23.68 -8.17
N LEU A 409 -28.84 -22.86 -8.69
CA LEU A 409 -28.33 -21.67 -8.01
C LEU A 409 -29.44 -20.67 -7.70
N ARG A 410 -30.40 -20.46 -8.62
CA ARG A 410 -31.59 -19.62 -8.37
C ARG A 410 -32.45 -20.15 -7.21
N LYS A 411 -32.62 -21.47 -7.10
CA LYS A 411 -33.31 -22.11 -5.97
C LYS A 411 -32.54 -21.92 -4.66
N TYR A 412 -31.22 -22.12 -4.70
CA TYR A 412 -30.34 -21.90 -3.56
C TYR A 412 -30.32 -20.45 -3.07
N ALA A 413 -30.30 -19.48 -3.98
CA ALA A 413 -30.34 -18.06 -3.64
C ALA A 413 -31.60 -17.68 -2.84
N LYS A 414 -32.74 -18.31 -3.14
CA LYS A 414 -34.02 -18.10 -2.43
C LYS A 414 -34.16 -18.94 -1.15
N SER A 415 -33.28 -19.91 -0.93
CA SER A 415 -33.36 -20.80 0.22
C SER A 415 -33.03 -20.07 1.52
N GLN A 416 -33.77 -20.35 2.59
CA GLN A 416 -33.44 -19.88 3.94
C GLN A 416 -32.45 -20.81 4.67
N ILE A 417 -32.15 -21.98 4.10
CA ILE A 417 -31.30 -23.01 4.74
C ILE A 417 -29.82 -22.63 4.68
N LEU A 418 -29.41 -21.95 3.60
CA LEU A 418 -28.01 -21.60 3.38
C LEU A 418 -27.54 -20.50 4.33
N ASN A 419 -26.33 -20.67 4.85
CA ASN A 419 -25.68 -19.62 5.65
C ASN A 419 -25.21 -18.45 4.77
N ILE A 420 -24.77 -17.36 5.38
CA ILE A 420 -24.36 -16.13 4.68
C ILE A 420 -23.23 -16.40 3.68
N SER A 421 -22.25 -17.23 4.03
CA SER A 421 -21.12 -17.58 3.16
C SER A 421 -21.59 -18.35 1.93
N GLU A 422 -22.42 -19.37 2.12
CA GLU A 422 -22.97 -20.19 1.04
C GLU A 422 -23.87 -19.36 0.11
N LYS A 423 -24.75 -18.52 0.65
CA LYS A 423 -25.56 -17.59 -0.16
C LYS A 423 -24.69 -16.64 -0.97
N THR A 424 -23.63 -16.13 -0.38
CA THR A 424 -22.69 -15.24 -1.06
C THR A 424 -22.00 -15.96 -2.22
N GLU A 425 -21.56 -17.21 -2.02
CA GLU A 425 -20.98 -18.03 -3.09
C GLU A 425 -21.96 -18.30 -4.23
N VAL A 426 -23.25 -18.57 -3.92
CA VAL A 426 -24.29 -18.73 -4.95
C VAL A 426 -24.44 -17.47 -5.79
N LEU A 427 -24.51 -16.31 -5.15
CA LEU A 427 -24.62 -15.03 -5.86
C LEU A 427 -23.39 -14.77 -6.74
N ILE A 428 -22.18 -15.07 -6.23
CA ILE A 428 -20.93 -14.96 -7.02
C ILE A 428 -20.93 -15.93 -8.20
N ALA A 429 -21.42 -17.17 -8.03
CA ALA A 429 -21.55 -18.12 -9.12
C ALA A 429 -22.52 -17.62 -10.20
N LEU A 430 -23.68 -17.06 -9.80
CA LEU A 430 -24.64 -16.45 -10.72
C LEU A 430 -24.04 -15.25 -11.47
N VAL A 431 -23.21 -14.44 -10.81
CA VAL A 431 -22.49 -13.31 -11.46
C VAL A 431 -21.54 -13.85 -12.52
N ALA A 432 -20.78 -14.89 -12.19
CA ALA A 432 -19.82 -15.50 -13.10
C ALA A 432 -20.48 -16.14 -14.33
N LEU A 433 -21.75 -16.56 -14.19
CA LEU A 433 -22.58 -17.13 -15.26
C LEU A 433 -23.47 -16.10 -15.97
N GLY A 434 -23.40 -14.82 -15.59
CA GLY A 434 -24.08 -13.72 -16.28
C GLY A 434 -25.56 -13.49 -15.94
N ASP A 435 -26.08 -14.04 -14.83
CA ASP A 435 -27.50 -13.94 -14.44
C ASP A 435 -27.82 -12.65 -13.64
N TYR A 436 -27.45 -11.49 -14.19
CA TYR A 436 -27.46 -10.21 -13.48
C TYR A 436 -28.86 -9.73 -13.08
N ASP A 437 -29.87 -9.96 -13.91
CA ASP A 437 -31.25 -9.53 -13.64
C ASP A 437 -31.80 -10.21 -12.38
N PHE A 438 -31.57 -11.52 -12.25
CA PHE A 438 -31.99 -12.28 -11.09
C PHE A 438 -31.24 -11.83 -9.82
N ILE A 439 -29.94 -11.57 -9.91
CA ILE A 439 -29.15 -11.09 -8.79
C ILE A 439 -29.68 -9.75 -8.28
N ASN A 440 -30.04 -8.82 -9.17
CA ASN A 440 -30.60 -7.53 -8.79
C ASN A 440 -31.91 -7.69 -8.01
N VAL A 441 -32.78 -8.63 -8.42
CA VAL A 441 -34.01 -8.97 -7.68
C VAL A 441 -33.68 -9.49 -6.29
N ILE A 442 -32.79 -10.49 -6.18
CA ILE A 442 -32.43 -11.09 -4.89
C ILE A 442 -31.77 -10.07 -3.95
N LEU A 443 -30.86 -9.22 -4.45
CA LEU A 443 -30.19 -8.22 -3.64
C LEU A 443 -31.16 -7.15 -3.10
N ASN A 444 -32.17 -6.78 -3.87
CA ASN A 444 -33.21 -5.84 -3.41
C ASN A 444 -34.10 -6.44 -2.30
N GLU A 445 -34.25 -7.75 -2.26
CA GLU A 445 -35.04 -8.49 -1.27
C GLU A 445 -34.19 -9.00 -0.08
N SER A 446 -32.87 -8.88 -0.16
CA SER A 446 -31.94 -9.45 0.82
C SER A 446 -31.67 -8.53 2.01
N GLU A 447 -31.29 -9.14 3.13
CA GLU A 447 -30.81 -8.43 4.31
C GLU A 447 -29.48 -7.69 4.03
N ASN A 448 -29.28 -6.56 4.71
CA ASN A 448 -28.07 -5.72 4.58
C ASN A 448 -26.76 -6.52 4.80
N VAL A 449 -26.77 -7.54 5.65
CA VAL A 449 -25.60 -8.38 5.93
C VAL A 449 -25.18 -9.18 4.68
N ILE A 450 -26.14 -9.74 3.95
CA ILE A 450 -25.87 -10.48 2.70
C ILE A 450 -25.36 -9.53 1.62
N ILE A 451 -25.98 -8.35 1.47
CA ILE A 451 -25.54 -7.33 0.51
C ILE A 451 -24.10 -6.89 0.79
N LYS A 452 -23.76 -6.64 2.06
CA LYS A 452 -22.41 -6.28 2.49
C LYS A 452 -21.41 -7.40 2.18
N SER A 453 -21.75 -8.64 2.53
CA SER A 453 -20.94 -9.84 2.25
C SER A 453 -20.68 -10.02 0.74
N PHE A 454 -21.73 -9.90 -0.08
CA PHE A 454 -21.62 -9.98 -1.54
C PHE A 454 -20.73 -8.89 -2.12
N ARG A 455 -20.91 -7.63 -1.69
CA ARG A 455 -20.05 -6.50 -2.11
C ARG A 455 -18.59 -6.73 -1.74
N ASN A 456 -18.31 -7.12 -0.49
CA ASN A 456 -16.95 -7.45 -0.06
C ASN A 456 -16.33 -8.54 -0.94
N ARG A 457 -17.09 -9.58 -1.30
CA ARG A 457 -16.60 -10.66 -2.14
C ARG A 457 -16.35 -10.24 -3.59
N ILE A 458 -17.18 -9.35 -4.15
CA ILE A 458 -16.95 -8.73 -5.46
C ILE A 458 -15.69 -7.86 -5.43
N ASP A 459 -15.53 -7.00 -4.42
CA ASP A 459 -14.35 -6.15 -4.26
C ASP A 459 -13.07 -6.99 -4.13
N GLN A 460 -13.13 -8.10 -3.39
CA GLN A 460 -12.03 -9.06 -3.27
C GLN A 460 -11.69 -9.70 -4.63
N LEU A 461 -12.70 -10.08 -5.42
CA LEU A 461 -12.48 -10.62 -6.77
C LEU A 461 -11.84 -9.60 -7.70
N ILE A 462 -12.33 -8.35 -7.68
CA ILE A 462 -11.73 -7.25 -8.42
C ILE A 462 -10.27 -7.10 -8.02
N TYR A 463 -9.96 -7.05 -6.72
CA TYR A 463 -8.59 -6.96 -6.20
C TYR A 463 -7.70 -8.11 -6.70
N VAL A 464 -8.16 -9.35 -6.59
CA VAL A 464 -7.43 -10.54 -7.04
C VAL A 464 -7.18 -10.52 -8.55
N LEU A 465 -8.13 -10.01 -9.34
CA LEU A 465 -8.05 -9.97 -10.79
C LEU A 465 -7.23 -8.78 -11.31
N LYS A 466 -6.89 -7.79 -10.48
CA LYS A 466 -6.06 -6.65 -10.92
C LYS A 466 -4.74 -7.11 -11.53
N ASP A 467 -4.03 -8.02 -10.88
CA ASP A 467 -2.74 -8.52 -11.37
C ASP A 467 -2.83 -9.19 -12.76
N PRO A 468 -3.69 -10.19 -12.98
CA PRO A 468 -3.81 -10.79 -14.31
C PRO A 468 -4.35 -9.81 -15.36
N ILE A 469 -5.24 -8.87 -15.00
CA ILE A 469 -5.71 -7.82 -15.91
C ILE A 469 -4.55 -6.88 -16.30
N ALA A 470 -3.75 -6.46 -15.33
CA ALA A 470 -2.58 -5.59 -15.55
C ALA A 470 -1.56 -6.23 -16.49
N ARG A 471 -1.27 -7.53 -16.31
CA ARG A 471 -0.38 -8.30 -17.20
C ARG A 471 -0.96 -8.55 -18.59
N TRP A 472 -2.26 -8.37 -18.77
CA TRP A 472 -2.90 -8.50 -20.08
C TRP A 472 -2.70 -7.30 -20.99
N SER A 473 -2.26 -6.15 -20.45
CA SER A 473 -1.96 -4.93 -21.20
C SER A 473 -1.09 -5.17 -22.44
N SER A 474 -0.02 -5.96 -22.31
CA SER A 474 0.92 -6.26 -23.40
C SER A 474 0.38 -7.17 -24.51
N TYR A 475 -0.83 -7.72 -24.33
CA TYR A 475 -1.44 -8.67 -25.24
C TYR A 475 -2.71 -8.14 -25.89
N ILE A 476 -3.35 -7.15 -25.27
CA ILE A 476 -4.74 -6.81 -25.55
C ILE A 476 -4.94 -6.18 -26.93
N ASP A 477 -3.95 -5.44 -27.44
CA ASP A 477 -3.95 -4.83 -28.78
C ASP A 477 -4.21 -5.86 -29.89
N LYS A 478 -3.66 -7.07 -29.75
CA LYS A 478 -3.83 -8.18 -30.71
C LYS A 478 -5.22 -8.81 -30.67
N TYR A 479 -5.95 -8.65 -29.57
CA TYR A 479 -7.21 -9.37 -29.34
C TYR A 479 -8.44 -8.48 -29.45
N LEU A 480 -8.37 -7.19 -29.08
CA LEU A 480 -9.54 -6.30 -29.00
C LEU A 480 -10.36 -6.27 -30.29
N PHE A 481 -9.70 -6.06 -31.43
CA PHE A 481 -10.39 -6.00 -32.72
C PHE A 481 -11.09 -7.33 -33.06
N SER A 482 -10.42 -8.45 -32.78
CA SER A 482 -10.98 -9.79 -33.03
C SER A 482 -12.17 -10.13 -32.14
N ILE A 483 -12.20 -9.60 -30.91
CA ILE A 483 -13.28 -9.82 -29.95
C ILE A 483 -14.46 -8.90 -30.27
N TYR A 484 -14.22 -7.63 -30.58
CA TYR A 484 -15.25 -6.67 -30.96
C TYR A 484 -16.12 -7.20 -32.11
N ASN A 485 -15.48 -7.71 -33.17
CA ASN A 485 -16.16 -8.30 -34.32
C ASN A 485 -16.99 -9.56 -33.98
N LYS A 486 -16.66 -10.26 -32.88
CA LYS A 486 -17.37 -11.48 -32.45
C LYS A 486 -18.56 -11.18 -31.55
N VAL A 487 -18.49 -10.16 -30.70
CA VAL A 487 -19.47 -9.96 -29.61
C VAL A 487 -20.67 -9.12 -30.04
N LYS A 488 -20.67 -8.50 -31.24
CA LYS A 488 -21.79 -7.68 -31.77
C LYS A 488 -22.38 -6.73 -30.71
N ILE A 489 -21.52 -5.91 -30.12
CA ILE A 489 -21.90 -4.98 -29.07
C ILE A 489 -22.46 -3.70 -29.71
N ASN A 490 -23.52 -3.12 -29.15
CA ASN A 490 -24.05 -1.79 -29.51
C ASN A 490 -23.14 -0.64 -28.98
N LEU A 491 -21.83 -0.76 -29.17
CA LEU A 491 -20.85 0.28 -28.85
C LEU A 491 -19.97 0.48 -30.10
N ASN A 492 -19.53 1.71 -30.36
CA ASN A 492 -18.48 1.93 -31.34
C ASN A 492 -17.15 1.32 -30.83
N PHE A 493 -16.18 1.15 -31.73
CA PHE A 493 -14.95 0.45 -31.36
C PHE A 493 -14.10 1.23 -30.36
N SER A 494 -14.09 2.58 -30.45
CA SER A 494 -13.31 3.40 -29.51
C SER A 494 -13.87 3.36 -28.08
N ASP A 495 -15.19 3.43 -27.89
CA ASP A 495 -15.84 3.29 -26.58
C ASP A 495 -15.61 1.88 -26.00
N TYR A 496 -15.69 0.86 -26.84
CA TYR A 496 -15.32 -0.50 -26.46
C TYR A 496 -13.87 -0.56 -25.95
N CYS A 497 -12.92 0.03 -26.67
CA CYS A 497 -11.51 0.10 -26.24
C CYS A 497 -11.33 0.86 -24.93
N LYS A 498 -12.01 2.00 -24.75
CA LYS A 498 -11.94 2.83 -23.54
C LYS A 498 -12.34 2.05 -22.28
N ILE A 499 -13.31 1.13 -22.36
CA ILE A 499 -13.68 0.24 -21.25
C ILE A 499 -12.48 -0.64 -20.84
N TYR A 500 -11.81 -1.28 -21.80
CA TYR A 500 -10.66 -2.13 -21.50
C TYR A 500 -9.44 -1.33 -21.01
N PHE A 501 -9.21 -0.16 -21.59
CA PHE A 501 -8.14 0.74 -21.15
C PHE A 501 -8.37 1.18 -19.71
N SER A 502 -9.61 1.54 -19.36
CA SER A 502 -10.00 1.88 -17.99
C SER A 502 -9.75 0.72 -17.03
N LEU A 503 -10.15 -0.50 -17.40
CA LEU A 503 -9.92 -1.69 -16.59
C LEU A 503 -8.43 -1.95 -16.34
N ILE A 504 -7.59 -1.80 -17.37
CA ILE A 504 -6.14 -2.00 -17.27
C ILE A 504 -5.50 -0.92 -16.39
N VAL A 505 -5.83 0.35 -16.62
CA VAL A 505 -5.30 1.48 -15.83
C VAL A 505 -5.74 1.37 -14.37
N ASN A 506 -7.00 1.07 -14.09
CA ASN A 506 -7.52 0.90 -12.72
C ASN A 506 -6.93 -0.33 -12.00
N SER A 507 -6.44 -1.30 -12.77
CA SER A 507 -5.71 -2.47 -12.27
C SER A 507 -4.21 -2.21 -12.07
N GLY A 508 -3.72 -1.01 -12.41
CA GLY A 508 -2.30 -0.66 -12.32
C GLY A 508 -1.45 -1.28 -13.42
N GLY A 509 -2.05 -1.68 -14.54
CA GLY A 509 -1.34 -2.16 -15.71
C GLY A 509 -0.65 -1.05 -16.49
N LEU A 510 0.27 -1.45 -17.38
CA LEU A 510 0.91 -0.51 -18.29
C LEU A 510 -0.10 0.02 -19.31
N PRO A 511 0.01 1.30 -19.70
CA PRO A 511 -0.72 1.80 -20.84
C PRO A 511 -0.43 1.01 -22.11
N ILE A 512 -1.44 0.87 -22.95
CA ILE A 512 -1.42 0.13 -24.19
C ILE A 512 -1.02 1.08 -25.31
N ASP A 513 -0.12 0.63 -26.18
CA ASP A 513 0.20 1.35 -27.40
C ASP A 513 -0.94 1.18 -28.42
N THR A 514 -1.80 2.20 -28.51
CA THR A 514 -3.00 2.18 -29.35
C THR A 514 -2.72 2.56 -30.81
N LYS A 515 -1.47 2.86 -31.19
CA LYS A 515 -1.13 3.25 -32.57
C LYS A 515 -1.56 2.20 -33.58
N ARG A 516 -1.24 0.93 -33.33
CA ARG A 516 -1.62 -0.18 -34.23
C ARG A 516 -3.13 -0.33 -34.37
N LEU A 517 -3.86 -0.12 -33.28
CA LEU A 517 -5.33 -0.13 -33.30
C LEU A 517 -5.86 1.03 -34.15
N ALA A 518 -5.31 2.24 -33.98
CA ALA A 518 -5.68 3.41 -34.76
C ALA A 518 -5.37 3.25 -36.27
N GLU A 519 -4.22 2.67 -36.60
CA GLU A 519 -3.82 2.40 -37.99
C GLU A 519 -4.75 1.42 -38.69
N ALA A 520 -5.33 0.46 -37.95
CA ALA A 520 -6.26 -0.54 -38.47
C ALA A 520 -7.72 -0.04 -38.60
N MET A 521 -8.04 1.17 -38.13
CA MET A 521 -9.40 1.71 -38.19
C MET A 521 -9.68 2.49 -39.49
N ASP A 522 -10.81 2.18 -40.12
CA ASP A 522 -11.37 2.95 -41.24
C ASP A 522 -12.19 4.15 -40.77
N ASN A 523 -12.90 4.01 -39.64
CA ASN A 523 -13.70 5.10 -39.06
C ASN A 523 -12.78 6.21 -38.54
N VAL A 524 -12.94 7.42 -39.10
CA VAL A 524 -12.08 8.58 -38.79
C VAL A 524 -12.18 8.99 -37.32
N GLU A 525 -13.36 8.90 -36.71
CA GLU A 525 -13.60 9.29 -35.33
C GLU A 525 -12.95 8.30 -34.35
N ASP A 526 -13.14 7.00 -34.57
CA ASP A 526 -12.50 5.95 -33.76
C ASP A 526 -10.97 6.03 -33.88
N LYS A 527 -10.46 6.25 -35.10
CA LYS A 527 -9.04 6.48 -35.36
C LYS A 527 -8.51 7.70 -34.59
N CYS A 528 -9.26 8.79 -34.57
CA CYS A 528 -8.87 9.99 -33.82
C CYS A 528 -8.83 9.73 -32.31
N ASN A 529 -9.84 9.05 -31.77
CA ASN A 529 -9.90 8.70 -30.34
C ASN A 529 -8.73 7.79 -29.94
N LEU A 530 -8.40 6.78 -30.75
CA LEU A 530 -7.28 5.88 -30.47
C LEU A 530 -5.92 6.56 -30.58
N TYR A 531 -5.73 7.50 -31.51
CA TYR A 531 -4.51 8.31 -31.53
C TYR A 531 -4.41 9.27 -30.35
N ALA A 532 -5.53 9.77 -29.82
CA ALA A 532 -5.54 10.59 -28.61
C ALA A 532 -5.03 9.79 -27.41
N GLU A 533 -5.48 8.53 -27.25
CA GLU A 533 -4.97 7.60 -26.24
C GLU A 533 -3.47 7.32 -26.41
N TYR A 534 -3.00 7.16 -27.65
CA TYR A 534 -1.58 6.95 -27.95
C TYR A 534 -0.75 8.17 -27.51
N PHE A 535 -1.17 9.37 -27.90
CA PHE A 535 -0.47 10.60 -27.53
C PHE A 535 -0.50 10.84 -26.02
N ALA A 536 -1.64 10.61 -25.35
CA ALA A 536 -1.74 10.71 -23.90
C ALA A 536 -0.72 9.79 -23.21
N CYS A 537 -0.71 8.50 -23.57
CA CYS A 537 0.23 7.50 -23.04
C CYS A 537 1.70 7.92 -23.22
N LYS A 538 2.06 8.39 -24.41
CA LYS A 538 3.44 8.75 -24.75
C LYS A 538 3.90 10.06 -24.07
N ILE A 539 3.03 11.06 -23.97
CA ILE A 539 3.37 12.39 -23.46
C ILE A 539 3.38 12.43 -21.92
N THR A 540 2.54 11.65 -21.24
CA THR A 540 2.46 11.68 -19.77
C THR A 540 3.53 10.84 -19.06
N GLY A 541 4.54 10.36 -19.78
CA GLY A 541 5.72 9.74 -19.17
C GLY A 541 5.53 8.30 -18.70
N ALA A 542 4.56 7.56 -19.24
CA ALA A 542 4.40 6.13 -18.97
C ALA A 542 5.47 5.23 -19.62
N THR A 543 6.55 5.82 -20.16
CA THR A 543 7.64 5.12 -20.84
C THR A 543 8.97 5.50 -20.21
N ASN A 544 9.89 4.53 -20.16
CA ASN A 544 11.21 4.68 -19.52
C ASN A 544 12.09 5.76 -20.18
N ASP A 545 11.82 6.08 -21.45
CA ASP A 545 12.56 7.07 -22.22
C ASP A 545 11.59 8.05 -22.89
N THR A 546 11.22 9.07 -22.12
CA THR A 546 10.30 10.13 -22.59
C THR A 546 10.90 10.86 -23.81
N LEU A 547 12.23 10.98 -23.92
CA LEU A 547 12.89 11.64 -25.04
C LEU A 547 12.75 10.83 -26.34
N HIS A 548 13.06 9.53 -26.29
CA HIS A 548 12.88 8.63 -27.43
C HIS A 548 11.42 8.54 -27.87
N THR A 549 10.52 8.32 -26.92
CA THR A 549 9.07 8.23 -27.16
C THR A 549 8.53 9.46 -27.87
N ILE A 550 9.02 10.64 -27.53
CA ILE A 550 8.58 11.88 -28.14
C ILE A 550 9.23 12.14 -29.49
N ALA A 551 10.46 11.64 -29.72
CA ALA A 551 11.03 11.60 -31.05
C ALA A 551 10.17 10.74 -32.01
N GLU A 552 9.59 9.63 -31.54
CA GLU A 552 8.65 8.83 -32.34
C GLU A 552 7.38 9.60 -32.73
N ILE A 553 6.79 10.37 -31.79
CA ILE A 553 5.64 11.24 -32.09
C ILE A 553 6.05 12.31 -33.11
N SER A 554 7.23 12.91 -32.92
CA SER A 554 7.78 13.91 -33.84
C SER A 554 7.95 13.36 -35.26
N ASP A 555 8.46 12.14 -35.39
CA ASP A 555 8.58 11.43 -36.65
C ASP A 555 7.22 11.12 -37.29
N MET A 556 6.21 10.77 -36.48
CA MET A 556 4.83 10.60 -36.97
C MET A 556 4.27 11.90 -37.52
N PHE A 557 4.52 13.04 -36.85
CA PHE A 557 4.14 14.33 -37.39
C PHE A 557 4.81 14.59 -38.73
N VAL A 558 6.14 14.43 -38.84
CA VAL A 558 6.89 14.65 -40.09
C VAL A 558 6.38 13.76 -41.24
N LYS A 559 5.96 12.53 -40.95
CA LYS A 559 5.49 11.55 -41.95
C LYS A 559 4.00 11.70 -42.32
N SER A 560 3.18 12.35 -41.49
CA SER A 560 1.76 12.52 -41.79
C SER A 560 1.53 13.46 -42.98
N GLU A 561 0.61 13.09 -43.86
CA GLU A 561 0.17 13.91 -44.99
C GLU A 561 -1.07 14.75 -44.69
N LYS A 562 -1.83 14.40 -43.63
CA LYS A 562 -3.12 15.02 -43.31
C LYS A 562 -3.09 15.63 -41.90
N MET A 563 -3.30 16.95 -41.85
CA MET A 563 -3.28 17.75 -40.62
C MET A 563 -4.33 17.31 -39.60
N ASP A 564 -5.53 16.98 -40.09
CA ASP A 564 -6.64 16.46 -39.29
C ASP A 564 -6.30 15.20 -38.48
N GLN A 565 -5.40 14.35 -38.98
CA GLN A 565 -4.98 13.12 -38.29
C GLN A 565 -4.06 13.39 -37.09
N ILE A 566 -3.67 14.65 -36.89
CA ILE A 566 -2.80 15.10 -35.81
C ILE A 566 -3.57 16.00 -34.85
N ILE A 567 -4.19 17.06 -35.39
CA ILE A 567 -4.85 18.09 -34.57
C ILE A 567 -6.04 17.50 -33.83
N LYS A 568 -6.93 16.77 -34.52
CA LYS A 568 -8.14 16.22 -33.89
C LYS A 568 -7.83 15.26 -32.73
N PRO A 569 -6.91 14.28 -32.88
CA PRO A 569 -6.50 13.47 -31.73
C PRO A 569 -5.86 14.26 -30.59
N PHE A 570 -5.00 15.24 -30.91
CA PHE A 570 -4.29 16.03 -29.89
C PHE A 570 -5.26 16.86 -29.03
N LEU A 571 -6.29 17.43 -29.66
CA LEU A 571 -7.37 18.13 -28.96
C LEU A 571 -8.23 17.22 -28.08
N LYS A 572 -8.22 15.91 -28.34
CA LYS A 572 -8.95 14.90 -27.58
C LYS A 572 -8.11 14.18 -26.52
N ILE A 573 -6.86 14.58 -26.30
CA ILE A 573 -5.99 13.97 -25.29
C ILE A 573 -6.65 13.97 -23.90
N ASN A 574 -7.41 15.01 -23.57
CA ASN A 574 -8.14 15.10 -22.30
C ASN A 574 -9.25 14.05 -22.14
N ASP A 575 -9.77 13.54 -23.26
CA ASP A 575 -10.79 12.47 -23.26
C ASP A 575 -10.16 11.08 -23.19
N ALA A 576 -8.82 11.00 -23.19
CA ALA A 576 -8.08 9.75 -23.10
C ALA A 576 -8.19 9.18 -21.68
N VAL A 577 -8.45 7.88 -21.61
CA VAL A 577 -8.53 7.13 -20.36
C VAL A 577 -7.13 6.84 -19.82
N GLN A 578 -6.14 6.69 -20.71
CA GLN A 578 -4.77 6.30 -20.37
C GLN A 578 -3.86 7.48 -20.01
N ILE A 579 -4.44 8.59 -19.54
CA ILE A 579 -3.67 9.68 -18.92
C ILE A 579 -3.02 9.12 -17.65
N TYR A 580 -1.81 8.61 -17.80
CA TYR A 580 -1.01 8.16 -16.67
C TYR A 580 -0.66 9.40 -15.87
N LYS A 581 -1.22 9.51 -14.66
CA LYS A 581 -0.87 10.56 -13.71
C LYS A 581 0.30 10.04 -12.88
N PRO A 582 1.55 10.39 -13.18
CA PRO A 582 2.62 10.16 -12.22
C PRO A 582 2.24 10.72 -10.86
N ILE A 583 2.88 10.24 -9.80
CA ILE A 583 2.76 10.80 -8.44
C ILE A 583 3.07 12.32 -8.45
N ARG A 584 3.78 12.80 -9.50
CA ARG A 584 3.90 14.21 -9.87
C ARG A 584 3.34 14.53 -11.25
N ALA A 585 2.05 14.29 -11.48
CA ALA A 585 1.36 15.03 -12.52
C ALA A 585 1.05 16.40 -11.96
N TYR A 586 1.71 17.45 -12.47
CA TYR A 586 1.05 18.75 -12.48
C TYR A 586 -0.32 18.51 -13.12
N PRO A 587 -1.44 18.74 -12.43
CA PRO A 587 -2.74 18.67 -13.09
C PRO A 587 -2.61 19.59 -14.31
N TRP A 588 -2.81 19.03 -15.50
CA TRP A 588 -2.86 19.83 -16.71
C TRP A 588 -4.03 20.78 -16.49
N ALA A 589 -3.74 22.04 -16.16
CA ALA A 589 -4.74 23.07 -16.05
C ALA A 589 -5.08 23.51 -17.47
N ILE A 590 -5.76 22.64 -18.21
CA ILE A 590 -6.43 23.04 -19.43
C ILE A 590 -7.85 23.37 -19.00
N ASP A 591 -8.06 24.62 -18.64
CA ASP A 591 -9.42 25.16 -18.58
C ASP A 591 -10.06 24.95 -19.96
N ILE A 592 -11.25 24.35 -19.93
CA ILE A 592 -11.97 23.85 -21.09
C ILE A 592 -12.43 25.03 -21.96
N PHE A 593 -11.86 25.17 -23.15
CA PHE A 593 -12.44 25.96 -24.23
C PHE A 593 -12.72 25.04 -25.43
N ILE A 594 -13.98 24.60 -25.54
CA ILE A 594 -14.47 23.80 -26.67
C ILE A 594 -14.75 24.75 -27.83
N PHE A 595 -13.97 24.68 -28.90
CA PHE A 595 -14.29 25.34 -30.16
C PHE A 595 -14.26 24.35 -31.32
N LYS A 596 -15.30 24.40 -32.16
CA LYS A 596 -15.37 23.66 -33.42
C LYS A 596 -14.72 24.50 -34.51
N SER A 597 -13.64 24.00 -35.11
CA SER A 597 -13.22 24.48 -36.42
C SER A 597 -14.21 23.97 -37.47
N ASN A 598 -14.72 24.87 -38.32
CA ASN A 598 -15.54 24.51 -39.49
C ASN A 598 -14.69 24.14 -40.71
N ASN A 599 -13.36 24.13 -40.59
CA ASN A 599 -12.43 23.88 -41.70
C ASN A 599 -11.35 22.85 -41.29
N ASN A 600 -11.32 21.72 -42.00
CA ASN A 600 -10.37 20.63 -41.77
C ASN A 600 -8.88 21.02 -41.98
N ASP A 601 -8.63 22.18 -42.58
CA ASP A 601 -7.28 22.71 -42.81
C ASP A 601 -6.89 23.83 -41.82
N ASP A 602 -7.72 24.09 -40.80
CA ASP A 602 -7.51 25.14 -39.80
C ASP A 602 -6.80 24.62 -38.54
N ILE A 603 -6.01 25.46 -37.86
CA ILE A 603 -5.33 25.11 -36.60
C ILE A 603 -6.03 25.84 -35.44
N PRO A 604 -6.82 25.14 -34.61
CA PRO A 604 -7.49 25.78 -33.50
C PRO A 604 -6.49 26.35 -32.50
N ILE A 605 -6.78 27.53 -31.95
CA ILE A 605 -5.92 28.13 -30.91
C ILE A 605 -5.76 27.22 -29.67
N ALA A 606 -6.81 26.44 -29.37
CA ALA A 606 -6.78 25.42 -28.32
C ALA A 606 -5.63 24.41 -28.50
N PHE A 607 -5.23 24.11 -29.74
CA PHE A 607 -4.08 23.25 -30.00
C PHE A 607 -2.78 23.88 -29.50
N PHE A 608 -2.58 25.18 -29.74
CA PHE A 608 -1.42 25.91 -29.24
C PHE A 608 -1.41 26.07 -27.73
N ASN A 609 -2.58 26.29 -27.12
CA ASN A 609 -2.70 26.30 -25.66
C ASN A 609 -2.33 24.93 -25.06
N CYS A 610 -2.71 23.82 -25.71
CA CYS A 610 -2.25 22.50 -25.30
C CYS A 610 -0.72 22.36 -25.41
N LEU A 611 -0.09 22.94 -26.44
CA LEU A 611 1.37 22.92 -26.61
C LEU A 611 2.11 23.80 -25.60
N GLU A 612 1.57 24.96 -25.26
CA GLU A 612 2.18 25.88 -24.29
C GLU A 612 2.22 25.27 -22.89
N ASN A 613 1.20 24.50 -22.54
CA ASN A 613 1.10 23.81 -21.26
C ASN A 613 1.93 22.50 -21.22
N ILE A 614 2.66 22.15 -22.28
CA ILE A 614 3.60 21.02 -22.26
C ILE A 614 4.77 21.37 -21.33
N ASN A 615 5.14 20.43 -20.45
CA ASN A 615 6.26 20.57 -19.52
C ASN A 615 7.54 21.00 -20.26
N THR A 616 8.30 21.92 -19.67
CA THR A 616 9.55 22.46 -20.25
C THR A 616 10.57 21.38 -20.62
N ASN A 617 10.59 20.25 -19.92
CA ASN A 617 11.50 19.12 -20.22
C ASN A 617 11.17 18.43 -21.56
N ILE A 618 10.02 18.72 -22.16
CA ILE A 618 9.56 18.21 -23.44
C ILE A 618 9.25 19.34 -24.44
N ALA A 619 9.89 20.50 -24.27
CA ALA A 619 9.87 21.63 -25.20
C ALA A 619 10.20 21.26 -26.66
N PHE A 620 10.97 20.19 -26.88
CA PHE A 620 11.30 19.68 -28.22
C PHE A 620 10.13 19.06 -28.98
N VAL A 621 9.04 18.66 -28.29
CA VAL A 621 7.75 18.37 -28.92
C VAL A 621 7.26 19.61 -29.68
N VAL A 622 7.27 20.76 -29.00
CA VAL A 622 6.80 22.03 -29.54
C VAL A 622 7.67 22.44 -30.73
N ASP A 623 8.99 22.23 -30.65
CA ASP A 623 9.91 22.44 -31.78
C ASP A 623 9.59 21.53 -32.97
N ALA A 624 9.42 20.23 -32.76
CA ALA A 624 9.09 19.30 -33.84
C ALA A 624 7.74 19.61 -34.51
N ILE A 625 6.70 19.91 -33.72
CA ILE A 625 5.38 20.30 -34.24
C ILE A 625 5.47 21.64 -34.98
N SER A 626 6.18 22.61 -34.41
CA SER A 626 6.42 23.89 -35.07
C SER A 626 7.12 23.66 -36.41
N LYS A 627 8.23 22.90 -36.45
CA LYS A 627 8.96 22.54 -37.67
C LYS A 627 8.09 21.80 -38.69
N PHE A 628 7.22 20.88 -38.24
CA PHE A 628 6.29 20.18 -39.11
C PHE A 628 5.38 21.17 -39.83
N PHE A 629 4.76 22.10 -39.10
CA PHE A 629 3.97 23.14 -39.72
C PHE A 629 4.85 24.01 -40.64
N LEU A 630 6.05 24.42 -40.17
CA LEU A 630 6.97 25.34 -40.86
C LEU A 630 7.36 24.80 -42.24
N LYS A 631 7.62 23.49 -42.33
CA LYS A 631 8.08 22.81 -43.54
C LYS A 631 6.96 22.54 -44.55
N LYS A 632 5.71 22.36 -44.11
CA LYS A 632 4.61 21.90 -44.97
C LYS A 632 3.73 23.03 -45.51
N GLY A 633 4.03 24.30 -45.16
CA GLY A 633 3.34 25.46 -45.71
C GLY A 633 1.89 25.62 -45.24
N TYR A 634 1.50 24.95 -44.13
CA TYR A 634 0.13 24.99 -43.63
C TYR A 634 -0.34 26.39 -43.16
N PHE A 635 0.57 27.35 -42.97
CA PHE A 635 0.24 28.74 -42.60
C PHE A 635 -0.14 29.63 -43.78
N HIS A 636 -0.05 29.16 -45.03
CA HIS A 636 -0.56 29.96 -46.15
C HIS A 636 -2.05 30.30 -45.98
N ARG A 637 -2.78 29.50 -45.17
CA ARG A 637 -4.19 29.72 -44.84
C ARG A 637 -4.42 30.30 -43.44
N ASN A 638 -3.38 30.36 -42.60
CA ASN A 638 -3.40 30.88 -41.24
C ASN A 638 -2.16 31.75 -40.94
N PRO A 639 -1.90 32.81 -41.72
CA PRO A 639 -0.66 33.59 -41.62
C PRO A 639 -0.55 34.35 -40.29
N GLU A 640 -1.67 34.69 -39.67
CA GLU A 640 -1.71 35.36 -38.36
C GLU A 640 -1.06 34.51 -37.25
N LEU A 641 -1.19 33.18 -37.33
CA LEU A 641 -0.63 32.24 -36.33
C LEU A 641 0.90 32.09 -36.41
N ILE A 642 1.56 32.57 -37.47
CA ILE A 642 3.01 32.41 -37.63
C ILE A 642 3.77 33.07 -36.47
N SER A 643 3.33 34.25 -36.03
CA SER A 643 3.93 34.97 -34.90
C SER A 643 3.82 34.17 -33.60
N LEU A 644 2.67 33.54 -33.33
CA LEU A 644 2.43 32.72 -32.15
C LEU A 644 3.35 31.47 -32.14
N ILE A 645 3.51 30.83 -33.29
CA ILE A 645 4.32 29.61 -33.43
C ILE A 645 5.80 29.92 -33.27
N ILE A 646 6.27 31.02 -33.85
CA ILE A 646 7.62 31.51 -33.62
C ILE A 646 7.80 31.79 -32.12
N LEU A 647 6.86 32.49 -31.50
CA LEU A 647 6.94 32.77 -30.06
C LEU A 647 6.99 31.50 -29.20
N LEU A 648 6.15 30.50 -29.46
CA LEU A 648 6.16 29.21 -28.76
C LEU A 648 7.46 28.43 -28.99
N HIS A 649 7.91 28.36 -30.25
CA HIS A 649 9.14 27.68 -30.65
C HIS A 649 10.39 28.21 -29.93
N PHE A 650 10.45 29.52 -29.69
CA PHE A 650 11.59 30.15 -29.00
C PHE A 650 11.38 30.32 -27.49
N GLY A 651 10.16 30.62 -27.06
CA GLY A 651 9.81 30.89 -25.66
C GLY A 651 9.94 29.66 -24.75
N ILE A 652 9.41 28.51 -25.18
CA ILE A 652 9.45 27.28 -24.39
C ILE A 652 10.86 26.65 -24.41
N MET A 653 11.60 26.86 -25.49
CA MET A 653 12.91 26.25 -25.71
C MET A 653 14.08 26.96 -25.07
N SER A 654 13.89 28.16 -24.52
CA SER A 654 15.00 29.03 -24.06
C SER A 654 16.08 29.25 -25.15
N LYS A 655 15.75 28.98 -26.43
CA LYS A 655 16.69 29.07 -27.55
C LYS A 655 16.80 30.53 -27.96
N ASN A 656 18.01 30.94 -28.30
CA ASN A 656 18.27 32.31 -28.74
C ASN A 656 17.48 32.60 -30.03
N LEU A 657 16.67 33.67 -30.04
CA LEU A 657 15.83 34.17 -31.15
C LEU A 657 16.64 34.67 -32.37
N ASN A 658 17.84 34.12 -32.58
CA ASN A 658 18.80 34.57 -33.58
C ASN A 658 19.05 33.54 -34.70
N SER A 659 18.30 32.44 -34.76
CA SER A 659 18.37 31.54 -35.92
C SER A 659 17.76 32.22 -37.16
N THR A 660 18.63 32.68 -38.06
CA THR A 660 18.28 33.57 -39.17
C THR A 660 17.44 32.91 -40.27
N GLU A 661 17.40 31.57 -40.32
CA GLU A 661 16.77 30.83 -41.41
C GLU A 661 15.24 30.79 -41.33
N ILE A 662 14.67 30.75 -40.12
CA ILE A 662 13.20 30.75 -39.93
C ILE A 662 12.63 32.14 -40.26
N TYR A 663 13.29 33.21 -39.78
CA TYR A 663 12.84 34.58 -40.03
C TYR A 663 12.89 34.94 -41.52
N LYS A 664 13.99 34.58 -42.21
CA LYS A 664 14.15 34.84 -43.65
C LYS A 664 12.98 34.33 -44.49
N ASN A 665 12.39 33.19 -44.12
CA ASN A 665 11.39 32.53 -44.94
C ASN A 665 9.95 32.84 -44.54
N LEU A 666 9.69 33.20 -43.26
CA LEU A 666 8.33 33.22 -42.72
C LEU A 666 7.91 34.57 -42.11
N LEU A 667 8.87 35.34 -41.59
CA LEU A 667 8.67 36.71 -41.11
C LEU A 667 9.96 37.51 -41.37
N PRO A 668 10.24 37.91 -42.62
CA PRO A 668 11.46 38.65 -42.94
C PRO A 668 11.55 39.98 -42.18
N GLU A 669 10.40 40.56 -41.81
CA GLU A 669 10.26 41.75 -40.94
C GLU A 669 10.96 41.60 -39.58
N LEU A 670 11.17 40.37 -39.08
CA LEU A 670 11.85 40.12 -37.79
C LEU A 670 13.37 40.20 -37.87
N LEU A 671 13.97 40.21 -39.07
CA LEU A 671 15.43 40.14 -39.23
C LEU A 671 16.14 41.37 -38.68
N ASP A 672 15.56 42.55 -38.87
CA ASP A 672 16.16 43.84 -38.52
C ASP A 672 15.60 44.42 -37.21
N THR A 673 14.70 43.70 -36.54
CA THR A 673 14.03 44.19 -35.33
C THR A 673 14.89 43.94 -34.08
N PRO A 674 15.29 44.99 -33.34
CA PRO A 674 16.17 44.84 -32.18
C PRO A 674 15.51 44.11 -31.01
N ASN A 675 14.19 44.28 -30.81
CA ASN A 675 13.42 43.55 -29.80
C ASN A 675 12.38 42.61 -30.45
N LYS A 676 12.88 41.49 -31.00
CA LYS A 676 12.06 40.48 -31.69
C LYS A 676 10.89 39.95 -30.85
N LYS A 677 11.06 39.83 -29.53
CA LYS A 677 10.02 39.32 -28.62
C LYS A 677 8.87 40.31 -28.49
N GLU A 678 9.17 41.59 -28.26
CA GLU A 678 8.18 42.67 -28.19
C GLU A 678 7.41 42.81 -29.50
N PHE A 679 8.12 42.80 -30.64
CA PHE A 679 7.48 42.82 -31.96
C PHE A 679 6.54 41.63 -32.21
N LEU A 680 6.94 40.41 -31.80
CA LEU A 680 6.06 39.25 -31.89
C LEU A 680 4.81 39.42 -31.02
N PHE A 681 4.94 39.94 -29.80
CA PHE A 681 3.80 40.22 -28.92
C PHE A 681 2.87 41.28 -29.51
N GLU A 682 3.41 42.38 -30.04
CA GLU A 682 2.61 43.42 -30.72
C GLU A 682 1.85 42.84 -31.91
N LYS A 683 2.51 42.00 -32.72
CA LYS A 683 1.88 41.35 -33.88
C LYS A 683 0.81 40.33 -33.49
N ILE A 684 0.97 39.65 -32.35
CA ILE A 684 -0.06 38.78 -31.76
C ILE A 684 -1.24 39.61 -31.24
N GLN A 685 -0.98 40.71 -30.54
CA GLN A 685 -2.03 41.62 -30.05
C GLN A 685 -2.79 42.34 -31.18
N SER A 686 -2.13 42.54 -32.32
CA SER A 686 -2.70 43.15 -33.52
C SER A 686 -3.41 42.17 -34.45
N MET A 687 -3.53 40.88 -34.11
CA MET A 687 -4.23 39.90 -34.95
C MET A 687 -5.67 40.38 -35.21
N SER A 688 -6.05 40.41 -36.49
CA SER A 688 -7.37 40.88 -36.92
C SER A 688 -8.46 39.87 -36.62
N ASN A 689 -8.14 38.57 -36.62
CA ASN A 689 -9.11 37.56 -36.27
C ASN A 689 -9.32 37.54 -34.74
N PRO A 690 -10.50 37.94 -34.23
CA PRO A 690 -10.77 37.91 -32.79
C PRO A 690 -10.66 36.50 -32.20
N TYR A 691 -10.76 35.46 -33.04
CA TYR A 691 -10.54 34.07 -32.65
C TYR A 691 -9.10 33.76 -32.20
N TYR A 692 -8.10 34.41 -32.81
CA TYR A 692 -6.69 34.20 -32.48
C TYR A 692 -6.13 35.20 -31.48
N LYS A 693 -6.90 36.25 -31.19
CA LYS A 693 -6.53 37.35 -30.32
C LYS A 693 -6.85 37.09 -28.84
N SER A 694 -7.88 36.28 -28.55
CA SER A 694 -8.26 35.83 -27.20
C SER A 694 -7.29 34.79 -26.68
#